data_AF-A0A957FLQ9-F1
#
_entry.id   AF-A0A957FLQ9-F1
#
_cell.length_a   1.000
_cell.length_b   1.000
_cell.length_c   1.000
_cell.angle_alpha   90.00
_cell.angle_beta   90.00
_cell.angle_gamma   90.00
#
_symmetry.space_group_name_H-M   'P 1'
#
loop_
_entity.id
_entity.type
_entity.pdbx_description
1 polymer ?
#
loop_
_entity_poly.entity_id
_entity_poly.type
_entity_poly.pdbx_seq_one_letter_code
_entity_poly.pdbx_strand_id
1 'polypeptide(L)'
;MTPDTQTPPLLSIVVPTMNEAANIKTLLDRLQQALGGLLLEVIFVDDSRDNTPEVIRQLADAYPFEVRLIARPPERHNGLSGAVVEGFTAVRGDWMCVMDGDLQHPPEVVPQMLAQAQKAQADMVVGSRKANLLGPMGLSRFRSFTSQTLTILARALFPRSLKDVSDPLTGLFLVRRDKVLIERLRPNGFKILLEILVRCPHMRITEVYFDFGQRHGGQSKADFQEGMRFFRHLLDLRLTTHQRPLGRYLLVVLGTFLLDLLLLTTAVAFLNFPYWLGAIIAVELSQLWSFWGKERFAFGGHGDNPQEAETEPDGWRDRWRHFFWVNQLSLFGITLPLMVLLTSGLGVAYLLSFVLALGVATLTRYMFSDRWIWTRGLMMDQTRPPVYYRLHHFLTIESPVPLPDLAPFHTAEDIAAPDIRIRIDRHGTPRQLAGGVSYDERLGRLGFALTVLPGQNFTEVVVSPLVEHVPHLLFANVLEPLLRWMLVQQGVAYVRAGCVFALDGQGQKQGRLLLAPTRAERITAVFTAVQTGEGYVSHDVTLLTREGQAWGFPTPLTDQRLLEKPLVRRVGALLRRLTLPTVTLNSYAQRLFPPRQTAVATLVPVEKSTAVVTLTPLETSLAEAQSTQLQQHAASVYDFPLFTRLVQEVHTQQGETWLTSEREIILAGLTAHKHPAH
;
A
#
# COMPACT_ATOMS: atom_id res chain seq x y z
N MET A 1 29.41 -25.64 -28.48
CA MET A 1 28.22 -26.50 -28.28
C MET A 1 27.03 -25.71 -28.78
N THR A 2 26.45 -26.09 -29.91
CA THR A 2 25.17 -25.53 -30.36
C THR A 2 24.11 -25.90 -29.32
N PRO A 3 23.31 -24.94 -28.80
CA PRO A 3 22.25 -25.27 -27.86
C PRO A 3 21.29 -26.26 -28.53
N ASP A 4 21.00 -27.35 -27.83
CA ASP A 4 20.09 -28.39 -28.30
C ASP A 4 18.68 -27.80 -28.40
N THR A 5 18.24 -27.51 -29.63
CA THR A 5 16.95 -26.85 -29.95
C THR A 5 15.71 -27.67 -29.52
N GLN A 6 15.90 -28.87 -28.95
CA GLN A 6 14.82 -29.75 -28.52
C GLN A 6 14.36 -29.53 -27.07
N THR A 7 15.17 -28.89 -26.21
CA THR A 7 14.77 -28.58 -24.83
C THR A 7 14.12 -27.20 -24.77
N PRO A 8 12.86 -27.06 -24.33
CA PRO A 8 12.24 -25.74 -24.23
C PRO A 8 13.02 -24.86 -23.25
N PRO A 9 13.25 -23.57 -23.57
CA PRO A 9 13.95 -22.66 -22.67
C PRO A 9 13.16 -22.50 -21.38
N LEU A 10 13.84 -22.26 -20.26
CA LEU A 10 13.16 -21.93 -19.01
C LEU A 10 12.53 -20.54 -19.08
N LEU A 11 13.25 -19.60 -19.71
CA LEU A 11 12.91 -18.18 -19.76
C LEU A 11 13.00 -17.65 -21.19
N SER A 12 11.97 -16.93 -21.61
CA SER A 12 11.97 -16.12 -22.83
C SER A 12 11.84 -14.65 -22.49
N ILE A 13 12.78 -13.83 -22.94
CA ILE A 13 12.76 -12.38 -22.73
C ILE A 13 12.30 -11.71 -24.02
N VAL A 14 11.15 -11.04 -23.97
CA VAL A 14 10.60 -10.25 -25.09
C VAL A 14 11.01 -8.80 -24.91
N VAL A 15 11.75 -8.28 -25.89
CA VAL A 15 12.28 -6.91 -25.89
C VAL A 15 11.72 -6.15 -27.10
N PRO A 16 10.65 -5.35 -26.93
CA PRO A 16 10.20 -4.47 -27.99
C PRO A 16 11.21 -3.34 -28.23
N THR A 17 11.52 -3.06 -29.49
CA THR A 17 12.59 -2.12 -29.89
C THR A 17 12.10 -1.12 -30.93
N MET A 18 12.54 0.14 -30.80
CA MET A 18 12.26 1.23 -31.74
C MET A 18 13.43 2.23 -31.73
N ASN A 19 14.29 2.14 -32.73
CA ASN A 19 15.50 2.93 -32.90
C ASN A 19 16.44 2.84 -31.68
N GLU A 20 16.77 1.60 -31.28
CA GLU A 20 17.53 1.27 -30.07
C GLU A 20 18.89 0.62 -30.39
N ALA A 21 19.38 0.74 -31.62
CA ALA A 21 20.60 0.08 -32.12
C ALA A 21 21.82 0.19 -31.17
N ALA A 22 22.01 1.36 -30.57
CA ALA A 22 23.13 1.63 -29.66
C ALA A 22 23.06 0.85 -28.33
N ASN A 23 21.87 0.41 -27.92
CA ASN A 23 21.63 -0.22 -26.62
C ASN A 23 21.66 -1.76 -26.68
N ILE A 24 21.47 -2.36 -27.87
CA ILE A 24 21.32 -3.81 -28.04
C ILE A 24 22.51 -4.60 -27.49
N LYS A 25 23.75 -4.22 -27.86
CA LYS A 25 24.95 -4.93 -27.41
C LYS A 25 25.08 -4.92 -25.89
N THR A 26 24.96 -3.74 -25.28
CA THR A 26 25.06 -3.56 -23.83
C THR A 26 23.97 -4.34 -23.09
N LEU A 27 22.76 -4.41 -23.65
CA LEU A 27 21.66 -5.20 -23.09
C LEU A 27 21.99 -6.69 -23.09
N LEU A 28 22.47 -7.23 -24.22
CA LEU A 28 22.84 -8.63 -24.36
C LEU A 28 24.02 -9.01 -23.45
N ASP A 29 25.05 -8.17 -23.35
CA ASP A 29 26.19 -8.37 -22.44
C ASP A 29 25.73 -8.50 -20.98
N ARG A 30 24.84 -7.59 -20.53
CA ARG A 30 24.30 -7.61 -19.17
C ARG A 30 23.36 -8.79 -18.92
N LEU A 31 22.57 -9.18 -19.92
CA LEU A 31 21.72 -10.38 -19.84
C LEU A 31 22.57 -11.64 -19.71
N GLN A 32 23.66 -11.76 -20.49
CA GLN A 32 24.60 -12.87 -20.37
C GLN A 32 25.21 -12.95 -18.97
N GLN A 33 25.65 -11.81 -18.43
CA GLN A 33 26.24 -11.76 -17.09
C GLN A 33 25.23 -12.13 -16.00
N ALA A 34 23.97 -11.67 -16.11
CA ALA A 34 22.93 -11.91 -15.11
C ALA A 34 22.32 -13.32 -15.19
N LEU A 35 22.24 -13.92 -16.38
CA LEU A 35 21.42 -15.12 -16.65
C LEU A 35 22.20 -16.27 -17.32
N GLY A 36 23.52 -16.16 -17.47
CA GLY A 36 24.35 -17.10 -18.24
C GLY A 36 24.34 -18.58 -17.80
N GLY A 37 23.67 -18.92 -16.70
CA GLY A 37 23.46 -20.31 -16.24
C GLY A 37 22.06 -20.88 -16.53
N LEU A 38 21.18 -20.13 -17.19
CA LEU A 38 19.80 -20.55 -17.48
C LEU A 38 19.61 -20.86 -18.97
N LEU A 39 18.69 -21.78 -19.29
CA LEU A 39 18.21 -21.98 -20.65
C LEU A 39 17.33 -20.78 -21.04
N LEU A 40 17.91 -19.87 -21.82
CA LEU A 40 17.35 -18.55 -22.15
C LEU A 40 17.12 -18.43 -23.67
N GLU A 41 16.05 -17.75 -24.05
CA GLU A 41 15.94 -17.11 -25.36
C GLU A 41 15.61 -15.61 -25.22
N VAL A 42 16.13 -14.78 -26.11
CA VAL A 42 15.84 -13.35 -26.19
C VAL A 42 15.18 -13.07 -27.54
N ILE A 43 13.96 -12.56 -27.52
CA ILE A 43 13.16 -12.24 -28.70
C ILE A 43 13.02 -10.73 -28.80
N PHE A 44 13.73 -10.14 -29.74
CA PHE A 44 13.53 -8.75 -30.12
C PHE A 44 12.34 -8.63 -31.05
N VAL A 45 11.39 -7.76 -30.71
CA VAL A 45 10.28 -7.41 -31.59
C VAL A 45 10.48 -5.98 -32.06
N ASP A 46 10.95 -5.83 -33.30
CA ASP A 46 11.48 -4.58 -33.80
C ASP A 46 10.47 -3.83 -34.68
N ASP A 47 10.43 -2.53 -34.43
CA ASP A 47 9.62 -1.53 -35.09
C ASP A 47 10.45 -0.42 -35.76
N SER A 48 11.76 -0.56 -35.73
CA SER A 48 12.70 0.52 -36.01
C SER A 48 12.70 0.92 -37.47
N ARG A 49 13.11 2.17 -37.73
CA ARG A 49 13.38 2.67 -39.09
C ARG A 49 14.87 2.90 -39.32
N ASP A 50 15.68 2.76 -38.28
CA ASP A 50 17.13 2.81 -38.35
C ASP A 50 17.72 1.40 -38.54
N ASN A 51 19.02 1.25 -38.29
CA ASN A 51 19.75 0.01 -38.46
C ASN A 51 19.64 -0.97 -37.27
N THR A 52 18.66 -0.80 -36.36
CA THR A 52 18.46 -1.70 -35.21
C THR A 52 18.31 -3.18 -35.61
N PRO A 53 17.51 -3.55 -36.64
CA PRO A 53 17.40 -4.94 -37.10
C PRO A 53 18.74 -5.55 -37.53
N GLU A 54 19.56 -4.79 -38.27
CA GLU A 54 20.86 -5.24 -38.77
C GLU A 54 21.82 -5.52 -37.62
N VAL A 55 21.84 -4.65 -36.60
CA VAL A 55 22.65 -4.84 -35.39
C VAL A 55 22.22 -6.10 -34.63
N ILE A 56 20.91 -6.34 -34.47
CA ILE A 56 20.40 -7.54 -33.80
C ILE A 56 20.82 -8.81 -34.56
N ARG A 57 20.70 -8.81 -35.90
CA ARG A 57 21.10 -9.97 -36.72
C ARG A 57 22.61 -10.26 -36.61
N GLN A 58 23.45 -9.21 -36.59
CA GLN A 58 24.90 -9.37 -36.45
C GLN A 58 25.30 -9.96 -35.09
N LEU A 59 24.56 -9.61 -34.04
CA LEU A 59 24.83 -10.07 -32.68
C LEU A 59 24.17 -11.41 -32.34
N ALA A 60 23.29 -11.93 -33.19
CA ALA A 60 22.48 -13.11 -32.87
C ALA A 60 23.32 -14.36 -32.55
N ASP A 61 24.40 -14.57 -33.30
CA ASP A 61 25.29 -15.73 -33.14
C ASP A 61 26.44 -15.48 -32.14
N ALA A 62 26.54 -14.26 -31.57
CA ALA A 62 27.65 -13.88 -30.70
C ALA A 62 27.46 -14.33 -29.23
N TYR A 63 26.27 -14.78 -28.85
CA TYR A 63 25.90 -15.12 -27.48
C TYR A 63 25.56 -16.61 -27.33
N PRO A 64 25.74 -17.20 -26.13
CA PRO A 64 25.52 -18.62 -25.90
C PRO A 64 24.03 -19.02 -25.84
N PHE A 65 23.12 -18.04 -25.78
CA PHE A 65 21.67 -18.23 -25.77
C PHE A 65 21.07 -17.77 -27.10
N GLU A 66 19.87 -18.26 -27.43
CA GLU A 66 19.24 -17.95 -28.70
C GLU A 66 18.72 -16.51 -28.73
N VAL A 67 19.14 -15.75 -29.75
CA VAL A 67 18.66 -14.39 -30.02
C VAL A 67 17.84 -14.40 -31.30
N ARG A 68 16.57 -14.03 -31.19
CA ARG A 68 15.61 -14.02 -32.31
C ARG A 68 15.14 -12.60 -32.58
N LEU A 69 14.89 -12.31 -33.85
CA LEU A 69 14.35 -11.04 -34.31
C LEU A 69 13.01 -11.27 -35.01
N ILE A 70 11.99 -10.54 -34.57
CA ILE A 70 10.70 -10.41 -35.25
C ILE A 70 10.60 -8.96 -35.74
N ALA A 71 10.91 -8.74 -37.02
CA ALA A 71 10.79 -7.42 -37.63
C ALA A 71 9.36 -7.22 -38.13
N ARG A 72 8.63 -6.27 -37.53
CA ARG A 72 7.21 -6.06 -37.84
C ARG A 72 7.04 -5.24 -39.12
N PRO A 73 5.98 -5.49 -39.91
CA PRO A 73 5.77 -4.79 -41.18
C PRO A 73 5.49 -3.28 -40.97
N PRO A 74 5.74 -2.42 -41.97
CA PRO A 74 5.49 -0.99 -41.88
C PRO A 74 4.05 -0.60 -41.53
N GLU A 75 3.07 -1.43 -41.93
CA GLU A 75 1.62 -1.25 -41.73
C GLU A 75 1.14 -1.67 -40.33
N ARG A 76 2.07 -1.93 -39.40
CA ARG A 76 1.80 -2.37 -38.03
C ARG A 76 0.84 -1.48 -37.24
N HIS A 77 0.06 -2.14 -36.37
CA HIS A 77 -0.88 -1.51 -35.46
C HIS A 77 -0.47 -1.72 -33.98
N ASN A 78 -1.13 -0.99 -33.08
CA ASN A 78 -1.08 -1.20 -31.62
C ASN A 78 0.26 -0.95 -30.92
N GLY A 79 1.27 -0.43 -31.63
CA GLY A 79 2.52 0.08 -31.04
C GLY A 79 3.24 -0.93 -30.15
N LEU A 80 3.74 -0.48 -29.00
CA LEU A 80 4.50 -1.28 -28.03
C LEU A 80 3.72 -2.49 -27.53
N SER A 81 2.45 -2.32 -27.14
CA SER A 81 1.62 -3.44 -26.68
C SER A 81 1.42 -4.48 -27.76
N GLY A 82 1.30 -4.05 -29.03
CA GLY A 82 1.24 -4.97 -30.17
C GLY A 82 2.53 -5.77 -30.35
N ALA A 83 3.69 -5.13 -30.17
CA ALA A 83 5.00 -5.78 -30.28
C ALA A 83 5.15 -6.86 -29.21
N VAL A 84 4.75 -6.56 -27.97
CA VAL A 84 4.80 -7.53 -26.87
C VAL A 84 3.88 -8.72 -27.13
N VAL A 85 2.65 -8.49 -27.62
CA VAL A 85 1.71 -9.59 -27.94
C VAL A 85 2.26 -10.47 -29.05
N GLU A 86 2.83 -9.91 -30.11
CA GLU A 86 3.46 -10.68 -31.17
C GLU A 86 4.67 -11.47 -30.65
N GLY A 87 5.50 -10.86 -29.79
CA GLY A 87 6.55 -11.57 -29.07
C GLY A 87 6.04 -12.74 -28.24
N PHE A 88 4.94 -12.57 -27.50
CA PHE A 88 4.31 -13.63 -26.71
C PHE A 88 3.83 -14.81 -27.55
N THR A 89 3.38 -14.57 -28.79
CA THR A 89 3.01 -15.68 -29.69
C THR A 89 4.22 -16.51 -30.15
N ALA A 90 5.43 -15.96 -30.08
CA ALA A 90 6.66 -16.61 -30.52
C ALA A 90 7.51 -17.21 -29.39
N VAL A 91 7.13 -16.95 -28.12
CA VAL A 91 7.78 -17.50 -26.92
C VAL A 91 7.66 -19.02 -26.89
N ARG A 92 8.77 -19.69 -26.56
CA ARG A 92 8.82 -21.13 -26.26
C ARG A 92 9.01 -21.43 -24.78
N GLY A 93 9.49 -20.47 -23.99
CA GLY A 93 9.85 -20.70 -22.60
C GLY A 93 8.67 -20.79 -21.64
N ASP A 94 8.89 -21.44 -20.51
CA ASP A 94 7.87 -21.57 -19.45
C ASP A 94 7.52 -20.22 -18.84
N TRP A 95 8.54 -19.36 -18.69
CA TRP A 95 8.40 -17.99 -18.22
C TRP A 95 8.61 -16.99 -19.33
N MET A 96 7.72 -15.98 -19.38
CA MET A 96 7.82 -14.82 -20.26
C MET A 96 8.22 -13.62 -19.44
N CYS A 97 9.33 -12.99 -19.80
CA CYS A 97 9.74 -11.70 -19.25
C CYS A 97 9.59 -10.63 -20.32
N VAL A 98 9.01 -9.49 -19.97
CA VAL A 98 9.00 -8.29 -20.82
C VAL A 98 9.92 -7.27 -20.19
N MET A 99 10.78 -6.66 -21.01
CA MET A 99 11.61 -5.53 -20.58
C MET A 99 11.89 -4.57 -21.74
N ASP A 100 12.34 -3.36 -21.44
CA ASP A 100 12.54 -2.30 -22.43
C ASP A 100 14.00 -2.36 -22.93
N GLY A 101 14.21 -2.02 -24.21
CA GLY A 101 15.53 -2.04 -24.83
C GLY A 101 16.46 -0.87 -24.47
N ASP A 102 15.99 0.12 -23.71
CA ASP A 102 16.70 1.39 -23.44
C ASP A 102 17.58 1.38 -22.18
N LEU A 103 17.82 0.19 -21.61
CA LEU A 103 18.61 -0.07 -20.40
C LEU A 103 18.05 0.56 -19.10
N GLN A 104 16.85 1.15 -19.13
CA GLN A 104 16.19 1.64 -17.90
C GLN A 104 15.74 0.51 -16.98
N HIS A 105 15.47 -0.67 -17.55
CA HIS A 105 15.19 -1.90 -16.83
C HIS A 105 16.49 -2.69 -16.62
N PRO A 106 16.99 -2.82 -15.38
CA PRO A 106 18.22 -3.57 -15.11
C PRO A 106 17.99 -5.07 -15.32
N PRO A 107 18.72 -5.72 -16.26
CA PRO A 107 18.64 -7.18 -16.47
C PRO A 107 18.91 -8.00 -15.19
N GLU A 108 19.68 -7.44 -14.26
CA GLU A 108 20.06 -8.06 -12.99
C GLU A 108 18.88 -8.29 -12.03
N VAL A 109 17.73 -7.67 -12.32
CA VAL A 109 16.49 -7.88 -11.55
C VAL A 109 15.75 -9.15 -11.98
N VAL A 110 15.93 -9.61 -13.23
CA VAL A 110 15.23 -10.79 -13.76
C VAL A 110 15.50 -12.07 -12.95
N PRO A 111 16.74 -12.39 -12.52
CA PRO A 111 17.00 -13.52 -11.62
C PRO A 111 16.24 -13.42 -10.29
N GLN A 112 16.16 -12.21 -9.72
CA GLN A 112 15.44 -11.97 -8.47
C GLN A 112 13.93 -12.18 -8.66
N MET A 113 13.39 -11.77 -9.81
CA MET A 113 11.99 -12.00 -10.15
C MET A 113 11.68 -13.49 -10.30
N LEU A 114 12.55 -14.27 -10.95
CA LEU A 114 12.40 -15.74 -11.04
C LEU A 114 12.43 -16.40 -9.66
N ALA A 115 13.40 -16.05 -8.82
CA ALA A 115 13.51 -16.59 -7.47
C ALA A 115 12.28 -16.24 -6.61
N GLN A 116 11.79 -15.01 -6.74
CA GLN A 116 10.58 -14.55 -6.04
C GLN A 116 9.33 -15.27 -6.54
N ALA A 117 9.23 -15.53 -7.85
CA ALA A 117 8.13 -16.28 -8.44
C ALA A 117 8.04 -17.69 -7.83
N GLN A 118 9.18 -18.38 -7.73
CA GLN A 118 9.26 -19.71 -7.12
C GLN A 118 8.94 -19.67 -5.63
N LYS A 119 9.56 -18.75 -4.86
CA LYS A 119 9.38 -18.62 -3.41
C LYS A 119 7.93 -18.32 -3.02
N ALA A 120 7.28 -17.40 -3.73
CA ALA A 120 5.90 -17.01 -3.47
C ALA A 120 4.87 -17.90 -4.18
N GLN A 121 5.33 -18.90 -4.94
CA GLN A 121 4.52 -19.65 -5.89
C GLN A 121 3.66 -18.73 -6.79
N ALA A 122 4.20 -17.57 -7.17
CA ALA A 122 3.45 -16.59 -7.95
C ALA A 122 3.33 -17.04 -9.42
N ASP A 123 2.25 -16.65 -10.07
CA ASP A 123 2.05 -16.81 -11.52
C ASP A 123 2.61 -15.62 -12.31
N MET A 124 2.73 -14.46 -11.66
CA MET A 124 3.28 -13.23 -12.21
C MET A 124 4.10 -12.47 -11.16
N VAL A 125 5.24 -11.91 -11.59
CA VAL A 125 6.07 -11.00 -10.79
C VAL A 125 6.17 -9.66 -11.50
N VAL A 126 5.75 -8.59 -10.83
CA VAL A 126 5.81 -7.23 -11.35
C VAL A 126 7.10 -6.55 -10.88
N GLY A 127 7.87 -6.02 -11.82
CA GLY A 127 9.01 -5.16 -11.53
C GLY A 127 8.51 -3.76 -11.17
N SER A 128 8.40 -3.47 -9.88
CA SER A 128 7.82 -2.22 -9.40
C SER A 128 8.89 -1.16 -9.15
N ARG A 129 8.72 0.00 -9.79
CA ARG A 129 9.70 1.10 -9.66
C ARG A 129 9.70 1.63 -8.22
N LYS A 130 10.86 1.68 -7.58
CA LYS A 130 11.00 2.27 -6.23
C LYS A 130 10.52 3.72 -6.19
N ALA A 131 10.65 4.49 -7.28
CA ALA A 131 10.13 5.86 -7.37
C ALA A 131 8.59 5.97 -7.32
N ASN A 132 7.86 4.88 -7.58
CA ASN A 132 6.41 4.81 -7.37
C ASN A 132 6.04 4.49 -5.92
N LEU A 133 6.96 3.93 -5.13
CA LEU A 133 6.90 3.91 -3.66
C LEU A 133 7.45 5.21 -3.04
N LEU A 134 8.38 5.87 -3.74
CA LEU A 134 9.18 7.01 -3.31
C LEU A 134 9.10 8.14 -4.35
N GLY A 135 8.02 8.94 -4.35
CA GLY A 135 7.86 10.01 -5.35
C GLY A 135 9.07 10.98 -5.46
N PRO A 136 9.31 11.62 -6.62
CA PRO A 136 10.56 12.33 -6.85
C PRO A 136 10.60 13.76 -6.32
N MET A 137 11.81 14.19 -5.94
CA MET A 137 12.23 15.59 -5.90
C MET A 137 12.75 16.04 -7.30
N GLY A 138 12.46 17.28 -7.71
CA GLY A 138 13.05 17.94 -8.90
C GLY A 138 12.25 17.85 -10.21
N LEU A 139 12.60 18.64 -11.24
CA LEU A 139 11.90 18.91 -12.53
C LEU A 139 11.33 17.68 -13.30
N SER A 140 11.69 16.47 -12.91
CA SER A 140 10.92 15.20 -13.08
C SER A 140 9.45 15.26 -12.60
N ARG A 141 9.08 16.28 -11.81
CA ARG A 141 7.77 16.52 -11.19
C ARG A 141 6.58 16.36 -12.12
N PHE A 142 6.56 16.93 -13.32
CA PHE A 142 5.41 16.79 -14.23
C PHE A 142 5.29 15.38 -14.83
N ARG A 143 6.41 14.72 -15.11
CA ARG A 143 6.47 13.37 -15.68
C ARG A 143 6.13 12.29 -14.65
N SER A 144 6.58 12.46 -13.42
CA SER A 144 6.20 11.57 -12.32
C SER A 144 4.79 11.83 -11.81
N PHE A 145 4.32 13.08 -11.85
CA PHE A 145 2.95 13.42 -11.46
C PHE A 145 1.92 12.81 -12.42
N THR A 146 2.18 12.82 -13.73
CA THR A 146 1.33 12.14 -14.72
C THR A 146 1.33 10.62 -14.50
N SER A 147 2.50 9.99 -14.36
CA SER A 147 2.62 8.56 -14.04
C SER A 147 1.84 8.16 -12.77
N GLN A 148 2.02 8.89 -11.67
CA GLN A 148 1.34 8.59 -10.40
C GLN A 148 -0.17 8.82 -10.49
N THR A 149 -0.61 9.90 -11.15
CA THR A 149 -2.04 10.18 -11.35
C THR A 149 -2.70 9.06 -12.16
N LEU A 150 -2.02 8.56 -13.20
CA LEU A 150 -2.51 7.45 -14.02
C LEU A 150 -2.53 6.13 -13.25
N THR A 151 -1.52 5.86 -12.42
CA THR A 151 -1.50 4.68 -11.53
C THR A 151 -2.64 4.73 -10.51
N ILE A 152 -2.87 5.89 -9.88
CA ILE A 152 -3.98 6.09 -8.93
C ILE A 152 -5.31 5.86 -9.65
N LEU A 153 -5.48 6.43 -10.84
CA LEU A 153 -6.70 6.28 -11.64
C LEU A 153 -6.94 4.82 -12.03
N ALA A 154 -5.91 4.10 -12.51
CA ALA A 154 -6.01 2.69 -12.86
C ALA A 154 -6.37 1.83 -11.63
N ARG A 155 -5.70 2.04 -10.49
CA ARG A 155 -6.00 1.33 -9.22
C ARG A 155 -7.38 1.68 -8.65
N ALA A 156 -7.88 2.88 -8.92
CA ALA A 156 -9.25 3.26 -8.59
C ALA A 156 -10.26 2.49 -9.46
N LEU A 157 -9.97 2.36 -10.75
CA LEU A 157 -10.81 1.71 -11.75
C LEU A 157 -10.82 0.18 -11.69
N PHE A 158 -9.72 -0.45 -11.28
CA PHE A 158 -9.55 -1.91 -11.28
C PHE A 158 -9.07 -2.44 -9.92
N PRO A 159 -9.84 -2.23 -8.82
CA PRO A 159 -9.38 -2.53 -7.47
C PRO A 159 -9.14 -4.02 -7.20
N ARG A 160 -9.84 -4.94 -7.90
CA ARG A 160 -9.64 -6.39 -7.76
C ARG A 160 -8.37 -6.84 -8.47
N SER A 161 -8.25 -6.51 -9.75
CA SER A 161 -7.10 -6.88 -10.59
C SER A 161 -5.78 -6.26 -10.13
N LEU A 162 -5.83 -5.09 -9.48
CA LEU A 162 -4.64 -4.32 -9.10
C LEU A 162 -4.41 -4.24 -7.58
N LYS A 163 -5.10 -5.07 -6.78
CA LYS A 163 -5.04 -5.04 -5.31
C LYS A 163 -3.60 -5.13 -4.79
N ASP A 164 -2.86 -6.10 -5.33
CA ASP A 164 -1.51 -6.46 -4.89
C ASP A 164 -0.40 -5.94 -5.83
N VAL A 165 -0.71 -4.92 -6.65
CA VAL A 165 0.22 -4.36 -7.65
C VAL A 165 0.40 -2.86 -7.45
N SER A 166 1.51 -2.47 -6.84
CA SER A 166 1.90 -1.08 -6.60
C SER A 166 2.15 -0.31 -7.90
N ASP A 167 2.71 -0.95 -8.92
CA ASP A 167 3.02 -0.32 -10.21
C ASP A 167 2.44 -1.09 -11.41
N PRO A 168 1.15 -0.90 -11.72
CA PRO A 168 0.48 -1.63 -12.81
C PRO A 168 0.87 -1.13 -14.21
N LEU A 169 1.74 -0.10 -14.29
CA LEU A 169 2.12 0.58 -15.53
C LEU A 169 3.58 0.35 -15.91
N THR A 170 4.31 -0.49 -15.17
CA THR A 170 5.70 -0.85 -15.50
C THR A 170 5.79 -1.63 -16.81
N GLY A 171 6.92 -1.50 -17.51
CA GLY A 171 7.26 -2.33 -18.67
C GLY A 171 8.06 -3.57 -18.30
N LEU A 172 8.46 -3.73 -17.03
CA LEU A 172 9.22 -4.87 -16.52
C LEU A 172 8.31 -5.81 -15.74
N PHE A 173 8.03 -6.99 -16.29
CA PHE A 173 7.26 -8.02 -15.59
C PHE A 173 7.60 -9.41 -16.11
N LEU A 174 7.41 -10.40 -15.24
CA LEU A 174 7.63 -11.82 -15.49
C LEU A 174 6.30 -12.55 -15.30
N VAL A 175 5.90 -13.44 -16.20
CA VAL A 175 4.64 -14.16 -16.14
C VAL A 175 4.77 -15.57 -16.71
N ARG A 176 4.04 -16.53 -16.13
CA ARG A 176 3.96 -17.88 -16.69
C ARG A 176 3.22 -17.90 -18.02
N ARG A 177 3.78 -18.62 -18.99
CA ARG A 177 3.20 -18.73 -20.35
C ARG A 177 1.78 -19.29 -20.34
N ASP A 178 1.50 -20.31 -19.54
CA ASP A 178 0.20 -20.99 -19.47
C ASP A 178 -0.93 -20.14 -18.83
N LYS A 179 -0.58 -19.02 -18.19
CA LYS A 179 -1.53 -18.15 -17.49
C LYS A 179 -2.00 -16.96 -18.33
N VAL A 180 -1.32 -16.65 -19.42
CA VAL A 180 -1.68 -15.53 -20.29
C VAL A 180 -2.55 -16.02 -21.43
N LEU A 181 -3.82 -15.61 -21.43
CA LEU A 181 -4.75 -15.89 -22.52
C LEU A 181 -4.59 -14.83 -23.61
N ILE A 182 -3.63 -15.05 -24.51
CA ILE A 182 -3.25 -14.10 -25.57
C ILE A 182 -4.48 -13.67 -26.40
N GLU A 183 -5.38 -14.60 -26.73
CA GLU A 183 -6.62 -14.35 -27.49
C GLU A 183 -7.57 -13.34 -26.84
N ARG A 184 -7.49 -13.16 -25.52
CA ARG A 184 -8.32 -12.19 -24.79
C ARG A 184 -7.74 -10.79 -24.78
N LEU A 185 -6.44 -10.64 -25.06
CA LEU A 185 -5.75 -9.36 -25.02
C LEU A 185 -6.19 -8.49 -26.20
N ARG A 186 -6.50 -7.22 -25.95
CA ARG A 186 -6.78 -6.23 -27.00
C ARG A 186 -5.70 -5.15 -26.91
N PRO A 187 -4.48 -5.43 -27.40
CA PRO A 187 -3.37 -4.52 -27.24
C PRO A 187 -3.72 -3.18 -27.90
N ASN A 188 -3.74 -2.10 -27.13
CA ASN A 188 -3.91 -0.75 -27.66
C ASN A 188 -2.95 0.20 -26.94
N GLY A 189 -1.89 0.63 -27.62
CA GLY A 189 -0.93 1.58 -27.07
C GLY A 189 0.28 0.93 -26.40
N PHE A 190 0.54 1.26 -25.12
CA PHE A 190 1.84 1.03 -24.48
C PHE A 190 1.80 0.44 -23.06
N LYS A 191 0.64 -0.01 -22.57
CA LYS A 191 0.46 -0.54 -21.20
C LYS A 191 -0.10 -1.95 -21.16
N ILE A 192 0.63 -2.87 -21.79
CA ILE A 192 0.24 -4.28 -21.90
C ILE A 192 0.11 -4.99 -20.54
N LEU A 193 0.91 -4.63 -19.53
CA LEU A 193 0.79 -5.21 -18.19
C LEU A 193 -0.61 -5.00 -17.60
N LEU A 194 -1.15 -3.78 -17.71
CA LEU A 194 -2.48 -3.45 -17.22
C LEU A 194 -3.56 -4.29 -17.91
N GLU A 195 -3.42 -4.48 -19.23
CA GLU A 195 -4.31 -5.34 -20.02
C GLU A 195 -4.32 -6.78 -19.49
N ILE A 196 -3.14 -7.34 -19.23
CA ILE A 196 -2.97 -8.70 -18.71
C ILE A 196 -3.58 -8.82 -17.31
N LEU A 197 -3.26 -7.89 -16.40
CA LEU A 197 -3.78 -7.87 -15.03
C LEU A 197 -5.31 -7.81 -14.99
N VAL A 198 -5.93 -7.02 -15.88
CA VAL A 198 -7.39 -6.85 -15.91
C VAL A 198 -8.09 -8.04 -16.58
N ARG A 199 -7.54 -8.57 -17.69
CA ARG A 199 -8.22 -9.63 -18.48
C ARG A 199 -7.88 -11.05 -18.05
N CYS A 200 -6.84 -11.24 -17.23
CA CYS A 200 -6.45 -12.53 -16.66
C CYS A 200 -6.47 -12.48 -15.12
N PRO A 201 -7.65 -12.36 -14.47
CA PRO A 201 -7.75 -12.01 -13.04
C PRO A 201 -7.38 -13.12 -12.05
N HIS A 202 -7.06 -14.34 -12.50
CA HIS A 202 -6.83 -15.51 -11.65
C HIS A 202 -5.33 -15.86 -11.48
N MET A 203 -4.47 -14.84 -11.39
CA MET A 203 -3.03 -15.02 -11.21
C MET A 203 -2.60 -14.63 -9.79
N ARG A 204 -1.73 -15.43 -9.18
CA ARG A 204 -1.02 -15.03 -7.96
C ARG A 204 0.07 -14.04 -8.35
N ILE A 205 0.01 -12.81 -7.83
CA ILE A 205 0.91 -11.73 -8.20
C ILE A 205 1.78 -11.35 -7.01
N THR A 206 3.08 -11.15 -7.26
CA THR A 206 4.04 -10.59 -6.29
C THR A 206 4.88 -9.52 -6.97
N GLU A 207 5.65 -8.75 -6.20
CA GLU A 207 6.43 -7.61 -6.70
C GLU A 207 7.90 -7.70 -6.29
N VAL A 208 8.79 -7.29 -7.20
CA VAL A 208 10.20 -7.03 -6.91
C VAL A 208 10.48 -5.57 -7.20
N TYR A 209 11.13 -4.89 -6.26
CA TYR A 209 11.38 -3.47 -6.36
C TYR A 209 12.75 -3.15 -6.94
N PHE A 210 12.82 -2.24 -7.91
CA PHE A 210 14.07 -1.84 -8.53
C PHE A 210 14.22 -0.33 -8.69
N ASP A 211 15.47 0.13 -8.82
CA ASP A 211 15.82 1.52 -9.12
C ASP A 211 15.72 1.76 -10.63
N PHE A 212 14.87 2.70 -11.04
CA PHE A 212 14.64 3.00 -12.45
C PHE A 212 15.83 3.80 -13.02
N GLY A 213 16.50 3.24 -14.03
CA GLY A 213 17.71 3.84 -14.62
C GLY A 213 17.46 5.18 -15.31
N GLN A 214 18.51 6.01 -15.40
CA GLN A 214 18.47 7.20 -16.26
C GLN A 214 18.53 6.79 -17.73
N ARG A 215 17.76 7.47 -18.59
CA ARG A 215 17.75 7.17 -20.04
C ARG A 215 19.10 7.57 -20.64
N HIS A 216 19.80 6.64 -21.28
CA HIS A 216 21.10 6.92 -21.92
C HIS A 216 20.98 7.59 -23.31
N GLY A 217 19.77 7.77 -23.84
CA GLY A 217 19.51 8.54 -25.07
C GLY A 217 18.02 8.66 -25.45
N GLY A 218 17.67 9.69 -26.24
CA GLY A 218 16.34 9.90 -26.82
C GLY A 218 15.45 10.94 -26.11
N GLN A 219 14.78 11.80 -26.89
CA GLN A 219 13.81 12.79 -26.39
C GLN A 219 12.46 12.12 -26.09
N SER A 220 11.91 12.29 -24.89
CA SER A 220 10.62 11.71 -24.54
C SER A 220 9.44 12.57 -25.02
N LYS A 221 8.60 12.01 -25.87
CA LYS A 221 7.34 12.61 -26.36
C LYS A 221 6.15 12.39 -25.40
N ALA A 222 6.33 12.63 -24.09
CA ALA A 222 5.22 12.56 -23.14
C ALA A 222 4.28 13.77 -23.31
N ASP A 223 3.49 13.74 -24.39
CA ASP A 223 2.54 14.78 -24.80
C ASP A 223 1.15 14.52 -24.21
N PHE A 224 0.32 15.57 -24.08
CA PHE A 224 -1.08 15.50 -23.63
C PHE A 224 -1.89 14.45 -24.42
N GLN A 225 -1.56 14.26 -25.69
CA GLN A 225 -2.15 13.24 -26.56
C GLN A 225 -1.92 11.81 -26.05
N GLU A 226 -0.75 11.50 -25.47
CA GLU A 226 -0.47 10.19 -24.88
C GLU A 226 -1.30 9.97 -23.62
N GLY A 227 -1.46 11.01 -22.79
CA GLY A 227 -2.34 10.99 -21.62
C GLY A 227 -3.80 10.72 -21.99
N MET A 228 -4.32 11.38 -23.03
CA MET A 228 -5.67 11.15 -23.54
C MET A 228 -5.83 9.75 -24.14
N ARG A 229 -4.81 9.24 -24.85
CA ARG A 229 -4.80 7.87 -25.39
C ARG A 229 -4.88 6.84 -24.26
N PHE A 230 -4.13 7.04 -23.19
CA PHE A 230 -4.19 6.16 -22.01
C PHE A 230 -5.55 6.23 -21.29
N PHE A 231 -6.13 7.43 -21.14
CA PHE A 231 -7.47 7.56 -20.56
C PHE A 231 -8.54 6.82 -21.37
N ARG A 232 -8.51 6.92 -22.71
CA ARG A 232 -9.41 6.13 -23.58
C ARG A 232 -9.17 4.63 -23.43
N HIS A 233 -7.92 4.21 -23.32
CA HIS A 233 -7.58 2.80 -23.09
C HIS A 233 -8.15 2.29 -21.75
N LEU A 234 -8.08 3.08 -20.67
CA LEU A 234 -8.70 2.74 -19.38
C LEU A 234 -10.22 2.58 -19.48
N LEU A 235 -10.87 3.49 -20.20
CA LEU A 235 -12.31 3.41 -20.45
C LEU A 235 -12.64 2.14 -21.26
N ASP A 236 -11.94 1.90 -22.36
CA ASP A 236 -12.16 0.72 -23.20
C ASP A 236 -11.96 -0.58 -22.42
N LEU A 237 -10.89 -0.69 -21.62
CA LEU A 237 -10.66 -1.81 -20.71
C LEU A 237 -11.84 -2.02 -19.76
N ARG A 238 -12.34 -0.96 -19.13
CA ARG A 238 -13.46 -1.06 -18.18
C ARG A 238 -14.76 -1.46 -18.88
N LEU A 239 -14.99 -0.98 -20.10
CA LEU A 239 -16.20 -1.24 -20.87
C LEU A 239 -16.23 -2.63 -21.52
N THR A 240 -15.07 -3.13 -21.94
CA THR A 240 -14.94 -4.41 -22.68
C THR A 240 -14.58 -5.59 -21.78
N THR A 241 -14.38 -5.37 -20.48
CA THR A 241 -14.20 -6.46 -19.51
C THR A 241 -15.54 -7.20 -19.34
N HIS A 242 -15.58 -8.45 -19.85
CA HIS A 242 -16.77 -9.31 -19.95
C HIS A 242 -17.55 -9.50 -18.64
N GLN A 243 -16.89 -9.31 -17.49
CA GLN A 243 -17.49 -9.59 -16.19
C GLN A 243 -18.53 -8.55 -15.75
N ARG A 244 -18.62 -7.34 -16.35
CA ARG A 244 -19.43 -6.22 -15.80
C ARG A 244 -20.00 -5.28 -16.86
N PRO A 245 -21.05 -5.67 -17.60
CA PRO A 245 -21.56 -4.86 -18.69
C PRO A 245 -22.15 -3.53 -18.18
N LEU A 246 -21.49 -2.41 -18.50
CA LEU A 246 -22.01 -1.06 -18.28
C LEU A 246 -23.47 -0.93 -18.76
N GLY A 247 -23.84 -1.65 -19.82
CA GLY A 247 -25.22 -1.71 -20.31
C GLY A 247 -26.25 -2.09 -19.25
N ARG A 248 -26.00 -3.12 -18.42
CA ARG A 248 -26.94 -3.50 -17.34
C ARG A 248 -27.05 -2.41 -16.28
N TYR A 249 -25.92 -1.78 -15.93
CA TYR A 249 -25.92 -0.67 -14.98
C TYR A 249 -26.70 0.55 -15.52
N LEU A 250 -26.48 0.92 -16.79
CA LEU A 250 -27.19 2.02 -17.44
C LEU A 250 -28.69 1.73 -17.57
N LEU A 251 -29.09 0.48 -17.84
CA LEU A 251 -30.50 0.08 -17.84
C LEU A 251 -31.15 0.28 -16.47
N VAL A 252 -30.46 -0.08 -15.38
CA VAL A 252 -30.98 0.17 -14.02
C VAL A 252 -31.08 1.67 -13.74
N VAL A 253 -30.10 2.47 -14.18
CA VAL A 253 -30.14 3.94 -14.02
C VAL A 253 -31.29 4.54 -14.80
N LEU A 254 -31.50 4.14 -16.06
CA LEU A 254 -32.61 4.59 -16.88
C LEU A 254 -33.95 4.19 -16.26
N GLY A 255 -34.09 2.93 -15.83
CA GLY A 255 -35.29 2.46 -15.14
C GLY A 255 -35.55 3.21 -13.82
N THR A 256 -34.50 3.57 -13.08
CA THR A 256 -34.60 4.41 -11.88
C THR A 256 -35.16 5.78 -12.23
N PHE A 257 -34.64 6.42 -13.28
CA PHE A 257 -35.11 7.74 -13.72
C PHE A 257 -36.58 7.73 -14.18
N LEU A 258 -36.98 6.71 -14.96
CA LEU A 258 -38.36 6.55 -15.40
C LEU A 258 -39.32 6.29 -14.22
N LEU A 259 -38.89 5.48 -13.25
CA LEU A 259 -39.67 5.23 -12.04
C LEU A 259 -39.81 6.49 -11.18
N ASP A 260 -38.74 7.27 -11.04
CA ASP A 260 -38.76 8.54 -10.32
C ASP A 260 -39.79 9.51 -10.91
N LEU A 261 -39.78 9.67 -12.24
CA LEU A 261 -40.75 10.49 -12.96
C LEU A 261 -42.19 9.98 -12.77
N LEU A 262 -42.40 8.66 -12.83
CA LEU A 262 -43.71 8.04 -12.63
C LEU A 262 -44.23 8.26 -11.19
N LEU A 263 -43.38 8.06 -10.19
CA LEU A 263 -43.73 8.25 -8.78
C LEU A 263 -44.03 9.71 -8.48
N LEU A 264 -43.22 10.63 -9.01
CA LEU A 264 -43.45 12.07 -8.84
C LEU A 264 -44.76 12.52 -9.48
N THR A 265 -45.02 12.09 -10.71
CA THR A 265 -46.28 12.42 -11.41
C THR A 265 -47.49 11.81 -10.71
N THR A 266 -47.40 10.59 -10.20
CA THR A 266 -48.47 9.96 -9.41
C THR A 266 -48.72 10.71 -8.11
N ALA A 267 -47.66 11.03 -7.36
CA ALA A 267 -47.76 11.76 -6.10
C ALA A 267 -48.39 13.15 -6.28
N VAL A 268 -47.96 13.90 -7.29
CA VAL A 268 -48.41 15.30 -7.49
C VAL A 268 -49.74 15.37 -8.24
N ALA A 269 -49.89 14.65 -9.36
CA ALA A 269 -51.05 14.80 -10.24
C ALA A 269 -52.24 13.92 -9.85
N PHE A 270 -52.03 12.79 -9.19
CA PHE A 270 -53.10 11.85 -8.85
C PHE A 270 -53.41 11.79 -7.35
N LEU A 271 -52.39 11.91 -6.49
CA LEU A 271 -52.55 11.87 -5.04
C LEU A 271 -52.59 13.27 -4.39
N ASN A 272 -52.43 14.35 -5.17
CA ASN A 272 -52.44 15.75 -4.71
C ASN A 272 -51.45 16.05 -3.56
N PHE A 273 -50.32 15.36 -3.51
CA PHE A 273 -49.26 15.72 -2.57
C PHE A 273 -48.59 17.04 -2.99
N PRO A 274 -48.15 17.87 -2.03
CA PRO A 274 -47.34 19.04 -2.35
C PRO A 274 -46.03 18.57 -3.02
N TYR A 275 -45.57 19.31 -4.03
CA TYR A 275 -44.44 18.94 -4.88
C TYR A 275 -43.21 18.47 -4.09
N TRP A 276 -42.82 19.19 -3.04
CA TRP A 276 -41.64 18.86 -2.24
C TRP A 276 -41.77 17.49 -1.56
N LEU A 277 -42.97 17.14 -1.07
CA LEU A 277 -43.23 15.86 -0.44
C LEU A 277 -43.26 14.73 -1.49
N GLY A 278 -43.91 14.98 -2.62
CA GLY A 278 -43.92 14.06 -3.76
C GLY A 278 -42.52 13.75 -4.29
N ALA A 279 -41.67 14.77 -4.40
CA ALA A 279 -40.28 14.65 -4.84
C ALA A 279 -39.42 13.84 -3.84
N ILE A 280 -39.56 14.08 -2.53
CA ILE A 280 -38.86 13.29 -1.51
C ILE A 280 -39.26 11.81 -1.61
N ILE A 281 -40.56 11.52 -1.67
CA ILE A 281 -41.06 10.14 -1.75
C ILE A 281 -40.59 9.46 -3.03
N ALA A 282 -40.68 10.13 -4.17
CA ALA A 282 -40.25 9.60 -5.46
C ALA A 282 -38.76 9.23 -5.45
N VAL A 283 -37.90 10.13 -4.95
CA VAL A 283 -36.45 9.93 -4.88
C VAL A 283 -36.07 8.78 -3.94
N GLU A 284 -36.68 8.69 -2.76
CA GLU A 284 -36.34 7.62 -1.80
C GLU A 284 -36.76 6.23 -2.33
N LEU A 285 -37.95 6.13 -2.92
CA LEU A 285 -38.44 4.88 -3.52
C LEU A 285 -37.67 4.50 -4.78
N SER A 286 -37.34 5.46 -5.64
CA SER A 286 -36.53 5.22 -6.84
C SER A 286 -35.10 4.81 -6.48
N GLN A 287 -34.52 5.35 -5.40
CA GLN A 287 -33.24 4.90 -4.86
C GLN A 287 -33.28 3.45 -4.36
N LEU A 288 -34.34 3.05 -3.65
CA LEU A 288 -34.54 1.65 -3.23
C LEU A 288 -34.61 0.72 -4.44
N TRP A 289 -35.36 1.08 -5.48
CA TRP A 289 -35.38 0.34 -6.74
C TRP A 289 -34.00 0.25 -7.37
N SER A 290 -33.28 1.37 -7.42
CA SER A 290 -31.93 1.43 -7.99
C SER A 290 -30.95 0.51 -7.27
N PHE A 291 -31.04 0.42 -5.94
CA PHE A 291 -30.25 -0.49 -5.14
C PHE A 291 -30.56 -1.95 -5.48
N TRP A 292 -31.83 -2.35 -5.48
CA TRP A 292 -32.22 -3.73 -5.80
C TRP A 292 -31.92 -4.13 -7.23
N GLY A 293 -32.13 -3.22 -8.20
CA GLY A 293 -31.75 -3.45 -9.59
C GLY A 293 -30.25 -3.64 -9.76
N LYS A 294 -29.43 -2.89 -9.01
CA LYS A 294 -27.97 -3.09 -9.02
C LYS A 294 -27.57 -4.39 -8.32
N GLU A 295 -28.15 -4.69 -7.16
CA GLU A 295 -27.90 -5.90 -6.37
C GLU A 295 -28.22 -7.18 -7.14
N ARG A 296 -29.35 -7.23 -7.84
CA ARG A 296 -29.84 -8.47 -8.48
C ARG A 296 -29.57 -8.57 -9.97
N PHE A 297 -29.48 -7.45 -10.69
CA PHE A 297 -29.44 -7.46 -12.16
C PHE A 297 -28.14 -6.88 -12.72
N ALA A 298 -27.65 -5.75 -12.20
CA ALA A 298 -26.39 -5.17 -12.70
C ALA A 298 -25.15 -5.91 -12.17
N PHE A 299 -25.17 -6.30 -10.90
CA PHE A 299 -24.07 -6.96 -10.19
C PHE A 299 -24.48 -8.32 -9.60
N GLY A 300 -25.76 -8.68 -9.65
CA GLY A 300 -26.27 -9.97 -9.22
C GLY A 300 -26.07 -11.04 -10.28
N GLY A 301 -25.41 -12.13 -9.90
CA GLY A 301 -24.95 -13.18 -10.80
C GLY A 301 -23.46 -13.03 -11.07
N HIS A 302 -22.70 -14.05 -10.66
CA HIS A 302 -21.30 -14.42 -10.88
C HIS A 302 -20.65 -14.82 -9.55
N GLY A 303 -21.23 -15.86 -8.94
CA GLY A 303 -20.53 -16.77 -8.05
C GLY A 303 -20.63 -18.14 -8.71
N ASP A 304 -19.75 -18.43 -9.67
CA ASP A 304 -19.61 -19.78 -10.27
C ASP A 304 -18.91 -20.75 -9.29
N ASN A 305 -18.78 -20.37 -8.01
CA ASN A 305 -18.23 -21.21 -6.97
C ASN A 305 -19.24 -21.35 -5.81
N PRO A 306 -19.98 -22.48 -5.73
CA PRO A 306 -20.96 -22.74 -4.67
C PRO A 306 -20.36 -22.65 -3.25
N GLN A 307 -19.04 -22.86 -3.11
CA GLN A 307 -18.33 -22.78 -1.83
C GLN A 307 -18.13 -21.34 -1.29
N GLU A 308 -18.23 -20.31 -2.13
CA GLU A 308 -18.11 -18.90 -1.68
C GLU A 308 -19.44 -18.30 -1.21
N ALA A 309 -20.56 -19.00 -1.42
CA ALA A 309 -21.90 -18.53 -1.04
C ALA A 309 -22.22 -18.74 0.46
N GLU A 310 -21.51 -19.63 1.15
CA GLU A 310 -21.78 -19.98 2.56
C GLU A 310 -21.16 -19.02 3.58
N THR A 311 -20.33 -18.07 3.14
CA THR A 311 -19.71 -17.05 4.01
C THR A 311 -20.14 -15.63 3.62
N GLU A 312 -21.44 -15.33 3.68
CA GLU A 312 -21.98 -13.97 3.54
C GLU A 312 -21.88 -13.18 4.87
N PRO A 313 -21.02 -12.15 5.00
CA PRO A 313 -20.83 -11.42 6.26
C PRO A 313 -21.60 -10.09 6.35
N ASP A 314 -22.10 -9.53 5.24
CA ASP A 314 -22.79 -8.23 5.19
C ASP A 314 -24.29 -8.43 4.91
N GLY A 315 -25.14 -7.98 5.83
CA GLY A 315 -26.58 -7.89 5.57
C GLY A 315 -26.88 -6.85 4.49
N TRP A 316 -27.99 -7.04 3.75
CA TRP A 316 -28.46 -6.09 2.74
C TRP A 316 -28.61 -4.65 3.27
N ARG A 317 -28.84 -4.50 4.57
CA ARG A 317 -28.95 -3.22 5.28
C ARG A 317 -27.66 -2.40 5.24
N ASP A 318 -26.50 -3.05 5.41
CA ASP A 318 -25.24 -2.34 5.37
C ASP A 318 -24.88 -1.93 3.94
N ARG A 319 -25.10 -2.80 2.94
CA ARG A 319 -24.93 -2.41 1.53
C ARG A 319 -25.85 -1.25 1.14
N TRP A 320 -27.10 -1.24 1.63
CA TRP A 320 -28.02 -0.12 1.45
C TRP A 320 -27.48 1.17 2.06
N ARG A 321 -26.97 1.15 3.30
CA ARG A 321 -26.38 2.33 3.94
C ARG A 321 -25.21 2.90 3.14
N HIS A 322 -24.31 2.04 2.66
CA HIS A 322 -23.20 2.47 1.81
C HIS A 322 -23.69 3.05 0.48
N PHE A 323 -24.68 2.41 -0.15
CA PHE A 323 -25.30 2.90 -1.39
C PHE A 323 -25.91 4.28 -1.21
N PHE A 324 -26.69 4.48 -0.15
CA PHE A 324 -27.31 5.74 0.19
C PHE A 324 -26.26 6.85 0.33
N TRP A 325 -25.24 6.66 1.18
CA TRP A 325 -24.22 7.69 1.39
C TRP A 325 -23.38 7.99 0.15
N VAL A 326 -23.06 6.99 -0.69
CA VAL A 326 -22.37 7.23 -1.96
C VAL A 326 -23.22 8.07 -2.91
N ASN A 327 -24.54 7.85 -2.97
CA ASN A 327 -25.44 8.69 -3.77
C ASN A 327 -25.49 10.12 -3.24
N GLN A 328 -25.63 10.30 -1.93
CA GLN A 328 -25.66 11.63 -1.31
C GLN A 328 -24.34 12.39 -1.54
N LEU A 329 -23.20 11.74 -1.30
CA LEU A 329 -21.88 12.33 -1.55
C LEU A 329 -21.66 12.67 -3.03
N SER A 330 -22.16 11.85 -3.95
CA SER A 330 -22.09 12.13 -5.39
C SER A 330 -22.98 13.31 -5.80
N LEU A 331 -24.15 13.47 -5.15
CA LEU A 331 -25.03 14.60 -5.38
C LEU A 331 -24.37 15.91 -4.94
N PHE A 332 -23.95 15.98 -3.67
CA PHE A 332 -23.38 17.20 -3.08
C PHE A 332 -21.95 17.48 -3.54
N GLY A 333 -21.15 16.45 -3.78
CA GLY A 333 -19.74 16.60 -4.13
C GLY A 333 -19.45 16.73 -5.62
N ILE A 334 -20.33 16.24 -6.49
CA ILE A 334 -20.10 16.23 -7.96
C ILE A 334 -21.23 16.96 -8.68
N THR A 335 -22.47 16.51 -8.48
CA THR A 335 -23.59 16.93 -9.33
C THR A 335 -23.91 18.41 -9.15
N LEU A 336 -24.11 18.87 -7.92
CA LEU A 336 -24.45 20.27 -7.64
C LEU A 336 -23.31 21.24 -7.98
N PRO A 337 -22.05 21.03 -7.55
CA PRO A 337 -20.96 21.94 -7.89
C PRO A 337 -20.71 22.02 -9.39
N LEU A 338 -20.76 20.89 -10.10
CA LEU A 338 -20.58 20.86 -11.54
C LEU A 338 -21.72 21.58 -12.26
N MET A 339 -22.96 21.42 -11.81
CA MET A 339 -24.11 22.15 -12.36
C MET A 339 -23.96 23.66 -12.18
N VAL A 340 -23.52 24.12 -11.00
CA VAL A 340 -23.25 25.54 -10.73
C VAL A 340 -22.11 26.06 -11.60
N LEU A 341 -21.02 25.30 -11.74
CA LEU A 341 -19.88 25.66 -12.58
C LEU A 341 -20.28 25.80 -14.05
N LEU A 342 -21.03 24.84 -14.59
CA LEU A 342 -21.47 24.87 -15.98
C LEU A 342 -22.47 26.01 -16.22
N THR A 343 -23.42 26.21 -15.31
CA THR A 343 -24.51 27.18 -15.50
C THR A 343 -24.06 28.61 -15.22
N SER A 344 -23.46 28.85 -14.06
CA SER A 344 -23.07 30.20 -13.62
C SER A 344 -21.65 30.57 -14.04
N GLY A 345 -20.75 29.60 -14.19
CA GLY A 345 -19.37 29.85 -14.59
C GLY A 345 -19.17 29.87 -16.11
N LEU A 346 -19.76 28.92 -16.83
CA LEU A 346 -19.56 28.76 -18.29
C LEU A 346 -20.78 29.17 -19.13
N GLY A 347 -21.88 29.59 -18.51
CA GLY A 347 -23.09 30.04 -19.22
C GLY A 347 -23.84 28.94 -19.97
N VAL A 348 -23.63 27.67 -19.61
CA VAL A 348 -24.32 26.52 -20.22
C VAL A 348 -25.77 26.49 -19.74
N ALA A 349 -26.71 26.20 -20.65
CA ALA A 349 -28.13 26.09 -20.32
C ALA A 349 -28.35 25.09 -19.17
N TYR A 350 -29.18 25.45 -18.18
CA TYR A 350 -29.32 24.69 -16.93
C TYR A 350 -29.71 23.21 -17.15
N LEU A 351 -30.58 22.92 -18.13
CA LEU A 351 -30.96 21.54 -18.49
C LEU A 351 -29.76 20.74 -19.00
N LEU A 352 -28.95 21.36 -19.86
CA LEU A 352 -27.75 20.72 -20.41
C LEU A 352 -26.69 20.53 -19.30
N SER A 353 -26.53 21.51 -18.43
CA SER A 353 -25.67 21.43 -17.23
C SER A 353 -26.09 20.27 -16.31
N PHE A 354 -27.39 20.09 -16.09
CA PHE A 354 -27.93 18.99 -15.29
C PHE A 354 -27.65 17.62 -15.93
N VAL A 355 -27.92 17.46 -17.23
CA VAL A 355 -27.66 16.20 -17.95
C VAL A 355 -26.17 15.84 -17.92
N LEU A 356 -25.29 16.82 -18.17
CA LEU A 356 -23.84 16.62 -18.11
C LEU A 356 -23.37 16.24 -16.70
N ALA A 357 -23.84 16.97 -15.68
CA ALA A 357 -23.49 16.70 -14.29
C ALA A 357 -23.98 15.31 -13.84
N LEU A 358 -25.20 14.93 -14.22
CA LEU A 358 -25.77 13.61 -13.95
C LEU A 358 -24.99 12.51 -14.66
N GLY A 359 -24.56 12.72 -15.90
CA GLY A 359 -23.72 11.79 -16.65
C GLY A 359 -22.37 11.54 -15.97
N VAL A 360 -21.68 12.60 -15.57
CA VAL A 360 -20.41 12.51 -14.84
C VAL A 360 -20.60 11.81 -13.49
N ALA A 361 -21.64 12.17 -12.74
CA ALA A 361 -21.96 11.54 -11.47
C ALA A 361 -22.28 10.04 -11.63
N THR A 362 -23.04 9.67 -12.66
CA THR A 362 -23.40 8.28 -12.97
C THR A 362 -22.17 7.45 -13.34
N LEU A 363 -21.28 7.99 -14.17
CA LEU A 363 -20.02 7.34 -14.55
C LEU A 363 -19.11 7.17 -13.34
N THR A 364 -18.99 8.22 -12.51
CA THR A 364 -18.21 8.16 -11.27
C THR A 364 -18.77 7.10 -10.34
N ARG A 365 -20.10 7.06 -10.14
CA ARG A 365 -20.74 5.99 -9.36
C ARG A 365 -20.48 4.61 -9.96
N TYR A 366 -20.55 4.43 -11.27
CA TYR A 366 -20.22 3.14 -11.89
C TYR A 366 -18.76 2.72 -11.67
N MET A 367 -17.83 3.69 -11.71
CA MET A 367 -16.41 3.46 -11.47
C MET A 367 -16.11 3.11 -10.00
N PHE A 368 -16.79 3.74 -9.04
CA PHE A 368 -16.47 3.62 -7.60
C PHE A 368 -17.42 2.71 -6.80
N SER A 369 -18.70 2.62 -7.15
CA SER A 369 -19.70 1.84 -6.38
C SER A 369 -19.38 0.35 -6.34
N ASP A 370 -18.74 -0.14 -7.39
CA ASP A 370 -18.20 -1.49 -7.51
C ASP A 370 -17.09 -1.81 -6.49
N ARG A 371 -16.37 -0.80 -5.97
CA ARG A 371 -15.27 -0.94 -5.00
C ARG A 371 -15.74 -0.93 -3.54
N TRP A 372 -16.90 -0.35 -3.26
CA TRP A 372 -17.33 -0.06 -1.88
C TRP A 372 -18.66 -0.68 -1.47
N ILE A 373 -19.57 -0.97 -2.42
CA ILE A 373 -20.93 -1.43 -2.08
C ILE A 373 -21.13 -2.90 -2.44
N TRP A 374 -20.74 -3.28 -3.66
CA TRP A 374 -21.01 -4.62 -4.22
C TRP A 374 -19.78 -5.51 -4.37
N THR A 375 -18.63 -5.08 -3.84
CA THR A 375 -17.46 -5.96 -3.79
C THR A 375 -17.71 -7.08 -2.78
N ARG A 376 -18.28 -8.19 -3.24
CA ARG A 376 -18.10 -9.48 -2.57
C ARG A 376 -16.60 -9.70 -2.44
N GLY A 377 -16.14 -9.92 -1.21
CA GLY A 377 -14.75 -10.22 -0.95
C GLY A 377 -13.80 -9.01 -0.97
N LEU A 378 -13.88 -8.16 0.06
CA LEU A 378 -12.66 -7.89 0.84
C LEU A 378 -12.53 -8.97 1.92
N MET A 379 -12.81 -10.22 1.55
CA MET A 379 -12.17 -11.37 2.16
C MET A 379 -10.72 -11.22 1.72
N MET A 380 -9.90 -10.57 2.55
CA MET A 380 -8.51 -10.98 2.59
C MET A 380 -8.55 -12.47 2.84
N ASP A 381 -8.11 -13.21 1.86
CA ASP A 381 -7.98 -14.64 1.97
C ASP A 381 -7.36 -14.98 3.34
N GLN A 382 -7.95 -15.92 4.09
CA GLN A 382 -7.33 -16.43 5.31
C GLN A 382 -6.00 -17.16 5.00
N THR A 383 -5.59 -17.21 3.73
CA THR A 383 -4.36 -17.84 3.25
C THR A 383 -3.10 -17.00 3.42
N ARG A 384 -3.16 -15.71 3.80
CA ARG A 384 -1.92 -15.01 4.17
C ARG A 384 -1.47 -15.51 5.54
N PRO A 385 -0.30 -16.18 5.64
CA PRO A 385 0.20 -16.59 6.93
C PRO A 385 0.39 -15.35 7.82
N PRO A 386 0.05 -15.44 9.11
CA PRO A 386 0.30 -14.36 10.05
C PRO A 386 1.79 -14.02 10.09
N VAL A 387 2.08 -12.76 10.38
CA VAL A 387 3.42 -12.23 10.50
C VAL A 387 3.79 -12.17 11.98
N TYR A 388 4.93 -12.75 12.32
CA TYR A 388 5.40 -12.86 13.69
C TYR A 388 6.55 -11.89 13.98
N TYR A 389 6.51 -11.27 15.15
CA TYR A 389 7.53 -10.36 15.63
C TYR A 389 8.00 -10.80 17.02
N ARG A 390 9.33 -10.83 17.21
CA ARG A 390 9.95 -11.14 18.50
C ARG A 390 10.80 -9.96 18.94
N LEU A 391 10.30 -9.20 19.91
CA LEU A 391 11.00 -8.04 20.49
C LEU A 391 12.02 -8.55 21.51
N HIS A 392 13.22 -8.86 21.01
CA HIS A 392 14.31 -9.45 21.80
C HIS A 392 13.82 -10.70 22.53
N HIS A 393 13.92 -10.75 23.86
CA HIS A 393 13.38 -11.82 24.69
C HIS A 393 12.19 -11.37 25.55
N PHE A 394 11.69 -10.15 25.34
CA PHE A 394 10.69 -9.53 26.22
C PHE A 394 9.26 -9.83 25.82
N LEU A 395 8.94 -9.69 24.53
CA LEU A 395 7.58 -9.79 24.02
C LEU A 395 7.52 -10.37 22.61
N THR A 396 6.41 -11.04 22.32
CA THR A 396 6.09 -11.64 21.03
C THR A 396 4.74 -11.15 20.52
N ILE A 397 4.65 -10.92 19.20
CA ILE A 397 3.46 -10.33 18.59
C ILE A 397 3.10 -11.12 17.33
N GLU A 398 1.83 -11.47 17.22
CA GLU A 398 1.21 -12.03 16.02
C GLU A 398 0.35 -10.97 15.35
N SER A 399 0.60 -10.71 14.06
CA SER A 399 -0.15 -9.73 13.27
C SER A 399 -0.65 -10.32 11.94
N PRO A 400 -1.91 -10.10 11.54
CA PRO A 400 -2.43 -10.53 10.24
C PRO A 400 -1.91 -9.66 9.08
N VAL A 401 -1.26 -8.53 9.38
CA VAL A 401 -0.66 -7.61 8.41
C VAL A 401 0.78 -7.28 8.81
N PRO A 402 1.70 -7.10 7.85
CA PRO A 402 3.04 -6.63 8.15
C PRO A 402 2.99 -5.26 8.83
N LEU A 403 3.65 -5.14 9.99
CA LEU A 403 3.85 -3.92 10.76
C LEU A 403 5.22 -3.33 10.42
N PRO A 404 5.27 -2.25 9.62
CA PRO A 404 6.54 -1.68 9.17
C PRO A 404 7.42 -1.18 10.32
N ASP A 405 6.80 -0.66 11.38
CA ASP A 405 7.49 -0.15 12.58
C ASP A 405 8.21 -1.25 13.37
N LEU A 406 7.79 -2.51 13.19
CA LEU A 406 8.38 -3.69 13.81
C LEU A 406 9.17 -4.55 12.83
N ALA A 407 9.36 -4.10 11.58
CA ALA A 407 10.07 -4.88 10.55
C ALA A 407 11.43 -5.46 11.00
N PRO A 408 12.26 -4.76 11.80
CA PRO A 408 13.53 -5.32 12.30
C PRO A 408 13.39 -6.51 13.25
N PHE A 409 12.22 -6.68 13.86
CA PHE A 409 11.91 -7.75 14.82
C PHE A 409 11.17 -8.93 14.17
N HIS A 410 11.01 -8.91 12.85
CA HIS A 410 10.32 -9.96 12.11
C HIS A 410 11.04 -11.30 12.24
N THR A 411 10.31 -12.36 12.59
CA THR A 411 10.82 -13.74 12.63
C THR A 411 10.09 -14.63 11.63
N ALA A 412 10.81 -15.60 11.05
CA ALA A 412 10.23 -16.61 10.18
C ALA A 412 9.67 -17.82 10.95
N GLU A 413 9.94 -17.91 12.26
CA GLU A 413 9.42 -18.95 13.14
C GLU A 413 7.99 -18.65 13.56
N ASP A 414 7.11 -19.65 13.44
CA ASP A 414 5.75 -19.57 13.96
C ASP A 414 5.77 -19.53 15.50
N ILE A 415 5.06 -18.56 16.08
CA ILE A 415 4.94 -18.40 17.53
C ILE A 415 3.60 -18.97 17.98
N ALA A 416 3.63 -20.13 18.64
CA ALA A 416 2.41 -20.83 19.08
C ALA A 416 1.60 -20.07 20.15
N ALA A 417 2.28 -19.33 21.04
CA ALA A 417 1.68 -18.55 22.12
C ALA A 417 2.28 -17.14 22.15
N PRO A 418 1.75 -16.18 21.35
CA PRO A 418 2.22 -14.80 21.36
C PRO A 418 1.69 -14.03 22.56
N ASP A 419 2.41 -13.01 23.04
CA ASP A 419 1.94 -12.13 24.12
C ASP A 419 0.83 -11.17 23.65
N ILE A 420 0.92 -10.74 22.39
CA ILE A 420 -0.08 -9.89 21.72
C ILE A 420 -0.55 -10.56 20.44
N ARG A 421 -1.86 -10.75 20.29
CA ARG A 421 -2.47 -11.21 19.05
C ARG A 421 -3.36 -10.14 18.47
N ILE A 422 -3.03 -9.67 17.28
CA ILE A 422 -3.85 -8.71 16.54
C ILE A 422 -4.82 -9.50 15.68
N ARG A 423 -6.10 -9.09 15.67
CA ARG A 423 -7.12 -9.64 14.79
C ARG A 423 -7.85 -8.51 14.10
N ILE A 424 -8.14 -8.68 12.82
CA ILE A 424 -8.98 -7.73 12.08
C ILE A 424 -10.42 -8.24 12.14
N ASP A 425 -11.32 -7.48 12.76
CA ASP A 425 -12.76 -7.74 12.70
C ASP A 425 -13.29 -7.29 11.34
N ARG A 426 -13.60 -8.27 10.50
CA ARG A 426 -14.03 -8.06 9.12
C ARG A 426 -15.50 -7.67 9.01
N HIS A 427 -16.29 -7.81 10.08
CA HIS A 427 -17.73 -7.52 10.09
C HIS A 427 -18.07 -6.08 10.46
N GLY A 428 -17.09 -5.26 10.88
CA GLY A 428 -17.30 -3.84 11.17
C GLY A 428 -16.66 -3.39 12.47
N THR A 429 -17.48 -2.80 13.34
CA THR A 429 -17.03 -2.35 14.64
C THR A 429 -16.80 -3.57 15.54
N PRO A 430 -15.61 -3.75 16.13
CA PRO A 430 -15.37 -4.79 17.12
C PRO A 430 -16.44 -4.72 18.22
N ARG A 431 -17.09 -5.85 18.50
CA ARG A 431 -18.12 -5.91 19.56
C ARG A 431 -17.50 -5.47 20.88
N GLN A 432 -18.22 -4.64 21.62
CA GLN A 432 -17.87 -4.29 22.99
C GLN A 432 -18.11 -5.54 23.85
N LEU A 433 -17.03 -6.17 24.30
CA LEU A 433 -17.06 -7.37 25.14
C LEU A 433 -16.83 -6.95 26.60
N ALA A 434 -17.47 -7.65 27.53
CA ALA A 434 -17.33 -7.36 28.97
C ALA A 434 -15.87 -7.59 29.41
N GLY A 435 -15.26 -6.58 30.05
CA GLY A 435 -13.87 -6.62 30.51
C GLY A 435 -12.81 -6.14 29.50
N GLY A 436 -13.22 -5.63 28.33
CA GLY A 436 -12.32 -5.06 27.32
C GLY A 436 -12.50 -3.57 27.08
N VAL A 437 -11.41 -2.88 26.74
CA VAL A 437 -11.44 -1.46 26.38
C VAL A 437 -11.74 -1.30 24.90
N SER A 438 -12.81 -0.57 24.58
CA SER A 438 -13.22 -0.31 23.20
C SER A 438 -13.17 1.18 22.83
N TYR A 439 -12.84 1.43 21.57
CA TYR A 439 -12.86 2.74 20.93
C TYR A 439 -13.54 2.62 19.57
N ASP A 440 -14.55 3.45 19.33
CA ASP A 440 -15.32 3.47 18.08
C ASP A 440 -15.68 4.90 17.70
N GLU A 441 -15.27 5.32 16.50
CA GLU A 441 -15.66 6.61 15.89
C GLU A 441 -17.02 6.54 15.16
N ARG A 442 -17.78 5.45 15.32
CA ARG A 442 -19.17 5.22 14.87
C ARG A 442 -19.38 5.25 13.36
N LEU A 443 -18.33 4.96 12.59
CA LEU A 443 -18.38 4.85 11.13
C LEU A 443 -18.37 3.39 10.63
N GLY A 444 -18.45 2.42 11.54
CA GLY A 444 -18.48 0.99 11.20
C GLY A 444 -17.22 0.57 10.46
N ARG A 445 -17.37 -0.18 9.35
CA ARG A 445 -16.25 -0.66 8.51
C ARG A 445 -15.41 0.45 7.88
N LEU A 446 -15.99 1.64 7.71
CA LEU A 446 -15.33 2.81 7.16
C LEU A 446 -14.65 3.66 8.23
N GLY A 447 -14.87 3.35 9.51
CA GLY A 447 -14.31 4.03 10.66
C GLY A 447 -13.12 3.31 11.24
N PHE A 448 -12.31 4.06 11.99
CA PHE A 448 -11.37 3.47 12.92
C PHE A 448 -12.14 3.04 14.18
N ALA A 449 -12.15 1.75 14.43
CA ALA A 449 -12.64 1.15 15.66
C ALA A 449 -11.70 0.03 16.12
N LEU A 450 -11.61 -0.18 17.43
CA LEU A 450 -10.84 -1.25 18.03
C LEU A 450 -11.38 -1.67 19.40
N THR A 451 -11.09 -2.90 19.80
CA THR A 451 -11.30 -3.43 21.15
C THR A 451 -10.03 -4.16 21.60
N VAL A 452 -9.53 -3.83 22.79
CA VAL A 452 -8.44 -4.55 23.46
C VAL A 452 -9.05 -5.44 24.53
N LEU A 453 -8.74 -6.74 24.47
CA LEU A 453 -9.19 -7.76 25.41
C LEU A 453 -7.97 -8.29 26.17
N PRO A 454 -7.82 -7.98 27.46
CA PRO A 454 -6.81 -8.64 28.28
C PRO A 454 -7.25 -10.11 28.47
N GLY A 455 -6.58 -11.04 27.77
CA GLY A 455 -6.82 -12.47 27.91
C GLY A 455 -5.96 -13.11 29.01
N GLN A 456 -6.29 -14.34 29.41
CA GLN A 456 -5.51 -15.08 30.40
C GLN A 456 -4.13 -15.51 29.89
N ASN A 457 -3.99 -15.75 28.59
CA ASN A 457 -2.75 -16.23 27.95
C ASN A 457 -2.07 -15.18 27.06
N PHE A 458 -2.84 -14.28 26.45
CA PHE A 458 -2.35 -13.23 25.56
C PHE A 458 -3.33 -12.06 25.52
N THR A 459 -2.84 -10.87 25.19
CA THR A 459 -3.69 -9.70 24.94
C THR A 459 -4.20 -9.73 23.51
N GLU A 460 -5.51 -9.81 23.31
CA GLU A 460 -6.12 -9.78 21.99
C GLU A 460 -6.49 -8.34 21.58
N VAL A 461 -6.01 -7.88 20.44
CA VAL A 461 -6.30 -6.55 19.89
C VAL A 461 -7.13 -6.72 18.63
N VAL A 462 -8.42 -6.45 18.73
CA VAL A 462 -9.37 -6.57 17.62
C VAL A 462 -9.57 -5.21 16.96
N VAL A 463 -9.30 -5.08 15.66
CA VAL A 463 -9.35 -3.79 14.95
C VAL A 463 -10.25 -3.81 13.73
N SER A 464 -10.83 -2.66 13.40
CA SER A 464 -11.62 -2.44 12.18
C SER A 464 -10.79 -2.67 10.89
N PRO A 465 -11.44 -2.99 9.74
CA PRO A 465 -10.76 -3.31 8.48
C PRO A 465 -9.91 -2.17 7.91
N LEU A 466 -10.21 -0.93 8.27
CA LEU A 466 -9.49 0.25 7.78
C LEU A 466 -7.99 0.22 8.19
N VAL A 467 -7.67 -0.42 9.31
CA VAL A 467 -6.31 -0.58 9.83
C VAL A 467 -5.41 -1.40 8.89
N GLU A 468 -5.98 -2.33 8.13
CA GLU A 468 -5.25 -3.18 7.19
C GLU A 468 -4.44 -2.38 6.17
N HIS A 469 -4.93 -1.19 5.81
CA HIS A 469 -4.32 -0.32 4.81
C HIS A 469 -3.40 0.74 5.42
N VAL A 470 -3.38 0.86 6.75
CA VAL A 470 -2.71 1.94 7.48
C VAL A 470 -2.02 1.38 8.75
N PRO A 471 -1.14 0.37 8.62
CA PRO A 471 -0.59 -0.39 9.76
C PRO A 471 0.27 0.44 10.71
N HIS A 472 0.84 1.56 10.27
CA HIS A 472 1.60 2.45 11.14
C HIS A 472 0.72 3.24 12.11
N LEU A 473 -0.55 3.51 11.77
CA LEU A 473 -1.50 4.10 12.73
C LEU A 473 -1.91 3.10 13.80
N LEU A 474 -1.93 1.81 13.49
CA LEU A 474 -2.10 0.76 14.49
C LEU A 474 -0.92 0.75 15.44
N PHE A 475 0.31 0.83 14.91
CA PHE A 475 1.49 0.90 15.77
C PHE A 475 1.44 2.14 16.67
N ALA A 476 1.41 3.35 16.10
CA ALA A 476 1.55 4.59 16.87
C ALA A 476 0.43 4.84 17.89
N ASN A 477 -0.82 4.44 17.59
CA ASN A 477 -1.96 4.77 18.47
C ASN A 477 -2.41 3.61 19.35
N VAL A 478 -1.94 2.38 19.10
CA VAL A 478 -2.43 1.18 19.80
C VAL A 478 -1.28 0.35 20.32
N LEU A 479 -0.40 -0.15 19.44
CA LEU A 479 0.66 -1.07 19.86
C LEU A 479 1.75 -0.37 20.64
N GLU A 480 2.20 0.83 20.24
CA GLU A 480 3.23 1.57 20.96
C GLU A 480 2.81 1.79 22.42
N PRO A 481 1.63 2.38 22.74
CA PRO A 481 1.18 2.49 24.12
C PRO A 481 1.07 1.15 24.86
N LEU A 482 0.53 0.09 24.22
CA LEU A 482 0.43 -1.25 24.83
C LEU A 482 1.79 -1.86 25.14
N LEU A 483 2.76 -1.73 24.24
CA LEU A 483 4.13 -2.22 24.41
C LEU A 483 4.79 -1.55 25.60
N ARG A 484 4.64 -0.23 25.77
CA ARG A 484 5.20 0.47 26.93
C ARG A 484 4.68 -0.10 28.24
N TRP A 485 3.37 -0.32 28.31
CA TRP A 485 2.75 -0.90 29.49
C TRP A 485 3.22 -2.34 29.76
N MET A 486 3.19 -3.21 28.75
CA MET A 486 3.59 -4.62 28.92
C MET A 486 5.08 -4.77 29.22
N LEU A 487 5.94 -3.92 28.66
CA LEU A 487 7.38 -3.93 28.95
C LEU A 487 7.68 -3.50 30.40
N VAL A 488 6.94 -2.54 30.95
CA VAL A 488 7.11 -2.11 32.35
C VAL A 488 6.81 -3.27 33.32
N GLN A 489 5.83 -4.12 32.99
CA GLN A 489 5.55 -5.35 33.76
C GLN A 489 6.70 -6.35 33.72
N GLN A 490 7.54 -6.30 32.67
CA GLN A 490 8.75 -7.11 32.50
C GLN A 490 10.01 -6.41 33.05
N GLY A 491 9.87 -5.26 33.73
CA GLY A 491 11.00 -4.49 34.27
C GLY A 491 11.79 -3.69 33.22
N VAL A 492 11.19 -3.42 32.05
CA VAL A 492 11.82 -2.71 30.94
C VAL A 492 11.07 -1.42 30.62
N ALA A 493 11.78 -0.31 30.49
CA ALA A 493 11.24 0.97 30.08
C ALA A 493 11.42 1.19 28.57
N TYR A 494 10.37 1.67 27.90
CA TYR A 494 10.40 2.08 26.50
C TYR A 494 10.65 3.59 26.42
N VAL A 495 11.85 3.99 26.02
CA VAL A 495 12.36 5.35 26.21
C VAL A 495 12.58 6.05 24.85
N ARG A 496 12.05 7.27 24.68
CA ARG A 496 12.27 8.11 23.49
C ARG A 496 13.62 8.83 23.51
N ALA A 497 14.69 8.05 23.39
CA ALA A 497 16.08 8.51 23.26
C ALA A 497 16.82 7.70 22.20
N GLY A 498 17.75 8.37 21.50
CA GLY A 498 18.73 7.67 20.68
C GLY A 498 19.81 7.04 21.55
N CYS A 499 20.46 5.98 21.09
CA CYS A 499 21.53 5.30 21.81
C CYS A 499 22.69 4.96 20.88
N VAL A 500 23.89 5.33 21.31
CA VAL A 500 25.17 5.07 20.65
C VAL A 500 26.11 4.42 21.64
N PHE A 501 27.15 3.74 21.16
CA PHE A 501 28.12 3.08 22.02
C PHE A 501 29.55 3.38 21.60
N ALA A 502 30.46 3.41 22.55
CA ALA A 502 31.90 3.41 22.32
C ALA A 502 32.50 2.13 22.89
N LEU A 503 33.64 1.70 22.34
CA LEU A 503 34.45 0.65 22.96
C LEU A 503 35.36 1.31 24.00
N ASP A 504 35.34 0.79 25.23
CA ASP A 504 36.31 1.21 26.24
C ASP A 504 37.70 0.60 25.97
N GLY A 505 38.70 1.03 26.75
CA GLY A 505 40.08 0.52 26.63
C GLY A 505 40.24 -0.98 26.88
N GLN A 506 39.18 -1.68 27.33
CA GLN A 506 39.11 -3.13 27.52
C GLN A 506 38.23 -3.83 26.48
N GLY A 507 37.72 -3.10 25.48
CA GLY A 507 36.87 -3.62 24.41
C GLY A 507 35.40 -3.86 24.80
N GLN A 508 34.94 -3.38 25.97
CA GLN A 508 33.53 -3.47 26.34
C GLN A 508 32.73 -2.31 25.75
N LYS A 509 31.49 -2.59 25.34
CA LYS A 509 30.58 -1.58 24.77
C LYS A 509 29.96 -0.75 25.88
N GLN A 510 30.33 0.53 25.94
CA GLN A 510 29.73 1.52 26.84
C GLN A 510 28.76 2.40 26.07
N GLY A 511 27.52 2.44 26.53
CA GLY A 511 26.40 3.09 25.87
C GLY A 511 26.10 4.45 26.44
N ARG A 512 25.67 5.35 25.57
CA ARG A 512 25.22 6.70 25.95
C ARG A 512 23.89 6.99 25.30
N LEU A 513 22.96 7.52 26.09
CA LEU A 513 21.68 8.02 25.59
C LEU A 513 21.82 9.45 25.07
N LEU A 514 21.22 9.71 23.92
CA LEU A 514 21.15 11.01 23.27
C LEU A 514 19.72 11.54 23.35
N LEU A 515 19.56 12.60 24.14
CA LEU A 515 18.30 13.29 24.38
C LEU A 515 18.26 14.55 23.51
N ALA A 516 17.15 14.75 22.79
CA ALA A 516 16.86 16.00 22.10
C ALA A 516 15.35 16.23 22.07
N PRO A 517 14.88 17.49 22.04
CA PRO A 517 13.46 17.81 22.17
C PRO A 517 12.65 17.30 20.97
N THR A 518 13.21 17.32 19.76
CA THR A 518 12.53 16.79 18.56
C THR A 518 13.13 15.47 18.07
N ARG A 519 12.30 14.67 17.38
CA ARG A 519 12.74 13.43 16.71
C ARG A 519 13.86 13.70 15.70
N ALA A 520 13.75 14.79 14.92
CA ALA A 520 14.73 15.15 13.90
C ALA A 520 16.11 15.51 14.52
N GLU A 521 16.13 16.24 15.62
CA GLU A 521 17.37 16.56 16.33
C GLU A 521 18.00 15.31 16.95
N ARG A 522 17.20 14.39 17.53
CA ARG A 522 17.73 13.10 18.06
C ARG A 522 18.40 12.29 16.96
N ILE A 523 17.71 12.14 15.83
CA ILE A 523 18.23 11.43 14.66
C ILE A 523 19.55 12.07 14.19
N THR A 524 19.58 13.40 14.10
CA THR A 524 20.79 14.13 13.68
C THR A 524 21.94 13.91 14.65
N ALA A 525 21.69 14.00 15.96
CA ALA A 525 22.69 13.78 16.99
C ALA A 525 23.30 12.36 16.91
N VAL A 526 22.45 11.35 16.71
CA VAL A 526 22.90 9.95 16.56
C VAL A 526 23.73 9.78 15.30
N PHE A 527 23.31 10.34 14.16
CA PHE A 527 24.08 10.24 12.92
C PHE A 527 25.43 10.96 13.02
N THR A 528 25.47 12.13 13.67
CA THR A 528 26.74 12.84 13.91
C THR A 528 27.68 11.99 14.77
N ALA A 529 27.19 11.38 15.85
CA ALA A 529 27.98 10.53 16.72
C ALA A 529 28.54 9.29 15.98
N VAL A 530 27.73 8.67 15.12
CA VAL A 530 28.17 7.54 14.28
C VAL A 530 29.23 7.97 13.26
N GLN A 531 29.09 9.16 12.67
CA GLN A 531 30.09 9.70 11.75
C GLN A 531 31.43 10.02 12.45
N THR A 532 31.40 10.34 13.74
CA THR A 532 32.60 10.57 14.55
C THR A 532 33.24 9.28 15.08
N GLY A 533 32.73 8.10 14.71
CA GLY A 533 33.31 6.81 15.05
C GLY A 533 32.66 6.07 16.21
N GLU A 534 31.54 6.57 16.76
CA GLU A 534 30.75 5.81 17.73
C GLU A 534 29.91 4.72 17.03
N GLY A 535 29.69 3.60 17.70
CA GLY A 535 28.81 2.53 17.26
C GLY A 535 27.34 2.86 17.48
N TYR A 536 26.46 2.18 16.74
CA TYR A 536 25.02 2.46 16.74
C TYR A 536 24.21 1.40 17.48
N VAL A 537 23.23 1.86 18.28
CA VAL A 537 22.22 1.01 18.94
C VAL A 537 20.81 1.37 18.46
N SER A 538 20.43 2.65 18.53
CA SER A 538 19.12 3.16 18.15
C SER A 538 19.16 4.67 17.87
N HIS A 539 18.14 5.21 17.19
CA HIS A 539 18.10 6.63 16.80
C HIS A 539 16.95 7.44 17.40
N ASP A 540 15.93 6.79 17.95
CA ASP A 540 14.72 7.45 18.43
C ASP A 540 14.10 6.77 19.64
N VAL A 541 14.10 5.43 19.66
CA VAL A 541 13.57 4.62 20.75
C VAL A 541 14.64 3.64 21.24
N THR A 542 14.76 3.51 22.55
CA THR A 542 15.65 2.56 23.23
C THR A 542 14.88 1.85 24.33
N LEU A 543 15.06 0.53 24.47
CA LEU A 543 14.53 -0.19 25.62
C LEU A 543 15.61 -0.22 26.72
N LEU A 544 15.23 0.16 27.93
CA LEU A 544 16.13 0.30 29.08
C LEU A 544 15.69 -0.63 30.21
N THR A 545 16.59 -1.48 30.70
CA THR A 545 16.33 -2.32 31.89
C THR A 545 16.80 -1.66 33.18
N ARG A 546 16.37 -2.19 34.33
CA ARG A 546 16.80 -1.73 35.66
C ARG A 546 18.31 -1.88 35.90
N GLU A 547 18.94 -2.84 35.22
CA GLU A 547 20.37 -3.15 35.31
C GLU A 547 21.24 -2.23 34.44
N GLY A 548 20.65 -1.21 33.81
CA GLY A 548 21.37 -0.27 32.95
C GLY A 548 21.73 -0.86 31.58
N GLN A 549 20.98 -1.87 31.12
CA GLN A 549 21.14 -2.42 29.80
C GLN A 549 20.24 -1.69 28.79
N ALA A 550 20.86 -1.21 27.71
CA ALA A 550 20.18 -0.59 26.59
C ALA A 550 20.07 -1.56 25.41
N TRP A 551 18.84 -1.75 24.94
CA TRP A 551 18.51 -2.57 23.78
C TRP A 551 17.98 -1.69 22.65
N GLY A 552 18.48 -1.95 21.44
CA GLY A 552 18.07 -1.19 20.26
C GLY A 552 16.60 -1.42 19.90
N PHE A 553 15.89 -0.33 19.62
CA PHE A 553 14.57 -0.35 18.98
C PHE A 553 14.61 0.51 17.71
N PRO A 554 15.18 0.00 16.60
CA PRO A 554 15.35 0.78 15.39
C PRO A 554 14.01 0.92 14.66
N THR A 555 13.32 2.04 14.82
CA THR A 555 12.12 2.36 14.02
C THR A 555 12.48 2.75 12.58
N PRO A 556 11.57 2.60 11.61
CA PRO A 556 11.77 3.18 10.28
C PRO A 556 11.75 4.71 10.35
N LEU A 557 12.60 5.35 9.53
CA LEU A 557 12.60 6.80 9.37
C LEU A 557 11.39 7.19 8.52
N THR A 558 10.43 7.85 9.15
CA THR A 558 9.18 8.26 8.53
C THR A 558 9.29 9.69 8.00
N ASP A 559 9.20 9.90 6.68
CA ASP A 559 9.12 11.25 6.10
C ASP A 559 7.67 11.76 6.16
N GLN A 560 7.40 12.63 7.13
CA GLN A 560 6.08 13.25 7.35
C GLN A 560 5.98 14.69 6.82
N ARG A 561 6.97 15.19 6.05
CA ARG A 561 6.99 16.60 5.56
C ARG A 561 5.72 17.01 4.79
N LEU A 562 5.02 16.03 4.19
CA LEU A 562 3.77 16.24 3.48
C LEU A 562 2.60 16.61 4.42
N LEU A 563 2.57 16.03 5.62
CA LEU A 563 1.59 16.31 6.67
C LEU A 563 1.90 17.63 7.40
N GLU A 564 3.16 18.05 7.40
CA GLU A 564 3.59 19.31 8.02
C GLU A 564 3.28 20.56 7.19
N LYS A 565 2.81 20.38 5.94
CA LYS A 565 2.45 21.51 5.07
C LYS A 565 1.37 22.37 5.73
N PRO A 566 1.47 23.71 5.63
CA PRO A 566 0.58 24.63 6.34
C PRO A 566 -0.89 24.46 5.95
N LEU A 567 -1.17 24.08 4.70
CA LEU A 567 -2.53 23.80 4.24
C LEU A 567 -3.10 22.52 4.90
N VAL A 568 -2.30 21.46 5.00
CA VAL A 568 -2.69 20.20 5.68
C VAL A 568 -2.87 20.42 7.17
N ARG A 569 -2.00 21.20 7.82
CA ARG A 569 -2.15 21.58 9.24
C ARG A 569 -3.38 22.44 9.50
N ARG A 570 -3.70 23.40 8.61
CA ARG A 570 -4.92 24.23 8.72
C ARG A 570 -6.18 23.40 8.54
N VAL A 571 -6.21 22.52 7.55
CA VAL A 571 -7.33 21.59 7.33
C VAL A 571 -7.45 20.66 8.54
N GLY A 572 -6.37 20.06 9.02
CA GLY A 572 -6.37 19.21 10.22
C GLY A 572 -6.85 19.94 11.48
N ALA A 573 -6.43 21.19 11.69
CA ALA A 573 -6.87 22.02 12.81
C ALA A 573 -8.35 22.40 12.71
N LEU A 574 -8.84 22.69 11.49
CA LEU A 574 -10.27 22.94 11.22
C LEU A 574 -11.10 21.69 11.50
N LEU A 575 -10.64 20.52 11.02
CA LEU A 575 -11.31 19.23 11.23
C LEU A 575 -11.34 18.84 12.72
N ARG A 576 -10.27 19.14 13.49
CA ARG A 576 -10.20 18.89 14.94
C ARG A 576 -11.20 19.73 15.75
N ARG A 577 -11.56 20.93 15.25
CA ARG A 577 -12.58 21.80 15.89
C ARG A 577 -14.02 21.33 15.65
N LEU A 578 -14.25 20.45 14.68
CA LEU A 578 -15.59 20.04 14.24
C LEU A 578 -16.07 18.71 14.85
N THR A 579 -15.42 18.19 15.91
CA THR A 579 -15.74 16.88 16.51
C THR A 579 -15.82 15.74 15.48
N LEU A 580 -15.04 15.85 14.40
CA LEU A 580 -15.04 14.87 13.33
C LEU A 580 -14.25 13.61 13.74
N PRO A 581 -14.50 12.46 13.09
CA PRO A 581 -13.77 11.21 13.35
C PRO A 581 -12.33 11.36 12.84
N THR A 582 -11.49 11.94 13.70
CA THR A 582 -10.15 12.43 13.37
C THR A 582 -9.19 11.30 13.03
N VAL A 583 -9.32 10.14 13.69
CA VAL A 583 -8.46 8.98 13.40
C VAL A 583 -8.86 8.37 12.07
N THR A 584 -10.16 8.27 11.78
CA THR A 584 -10.69 7.82 10.50
C THR A 584 -10.24 8.74 9.36
N LEU A 585 -10.39 10.05 9.53
CA LEU A 585 -9.96 11.04 8.53
C LEU A 585 -8.45 10.99 8.29
N ASN A 586 -7.66 10.90 9.36
CA ASN A 586 -6.21 10.74 9.26
C ASN A 586 -5.83 9.43 8.55
N SER A 587 -6.56 8.35 8.83
CA SER A 587 -6.37 7.05 8.16
C SER A 587 -6.66 7.13 6.67
N TYR A 588 -7.74 7.79 6.25
CA TYR A 588 -8.00 8.02 4.82
C TYR A 588 -6.96 8.93 4.18
N ALA A 589 -6.53 10.00 4.86
CA ALA A 589 -5.48 10.88 4.37
C ALA A 589 -4.17 10.12 4.15
N GLN A 590 -3.78 9.27 5.10
CA GLN A 590 -2.55 8.47 5.01
C GLN A 590 -2.69 7.27 4.08
N ARG A 591 -3.91 6.77 3.83
CA ARG A 591 -4.17 5.80 2.77
C ARG A 591 -3.98 6.42 1.38
N LEU A 592 -4.41 7.66 1.19
CA LEU A 592 -4.24 8.40 -0.06
C LEU A 592 -2.79 8.87 -0.24
N PHE A 593 -2.12 9.21 0.86
CA PHE A 593 -0.76 9.72 0.90
C PHE A 593 0.06 8.95 1.96
N PRO A 594 0.48 7.71 1.66
CA PRO A 594 1.22 6.90 2.62
C PRO A 594 2.54 7.57 3.00
N PRO A 595 2.87 7.65 4.31
CA PRO A 595 4.13 8.23 4.75
C PRO A 595 5.29 7.35 4.26
N ARG A 596 6.37 7.97 3.78
CA ARG A 596 7.54 7.21 3.31
C ARG A 596 8.30 6.67 4.50
N GLN A 597 8.68 5.41 4.43
CA GLN A 597 9.48 4.78 5.46
C GLN A 597 10.80 4.30 4.85
N THR A 598 11.90 4.70 5.46
CA THR A 598 13.25 4.31 5.04
C THR A 598 13.93 3.61 6.19
N ALA A 599 14.49 2.43 5.93
CA ALA A 599 15.28 1.73 6.94
C ALA A 599 16.59 2.51 7.19
N VAL A 600 16.95 2.74 8.45
CA VAL A 600 18.19 3.46 8.83
C VAL A 600 19.43 2.85 8.18
N ALA A 601 19.44 1.53 8.01
CA ALA A 601 20.52 0.77 7.39
C ALA A 601 20.82 1.14 5.93
N THR A 602 19.92 1.85 5.26
CA THR A 602 20.11 2.32 3.87
C THR A 602 20.79 3.69 3.78
N LEU A 603 20.92 4.42 4.89
CA LEU A 603 21.42 5.80 4.89
C LEU A 603 22.88 5.92 5.34
N VAL A 604 23.37 5.00 6.17
CA VAL A 604 24.76 4.98 6.64
C VAL A 604 25.21 3.52 6.74
N PRO A 605 26.43 3.15 6.30
CA PRO A 605 27.03 1.87 6.64
C PRO A 605 27.34 1.88 8.13
N VAL A 606 26.55 1.14 8.91
CA VAL A 606 26.65 1.15 10.37
C VAL A 606 27.19 -0.20 10.84
N GLU A 607 28.23 -0.17 11.69
CA GLU A 607 28.62 -1.33 12.50
C GLU A 607 27.52 -1.54 13.56
N LYS A 608 26.57 -2.42 13.23
CA LYS A 608 25.42 -2.70 14.09
C LYS A 608 25.86 -3.58 15.23
N SER A 609 25.65 -3.13 16.46
CA SER A 609 25.62 -4.05 17.59
C SER A 609 24.25 -4.73 17.64
N THR A 610 24.20 -6.04 17.39
CA THR A 610 23.08 -6.89 17.82
C THR A 610 23.10 -7.17 19.33
N ALA A 611 24.19 -6.80 20.01
CA ALA A 611 24.41 -7.03 21.42
C ALA A 611 23.99 -5.83 22.27
N VAL A 612 23.45 -6.17 23.44
CA VAL A 612 23.17 -5.29 24.59
C VAL A 612 24.34 -4.37 24.90
N VAL A 613 24.04 -3.10 25.18
CA VAL A 613 25.05 -2.13 25.59
C VAL A 613 24.77 -1.71 27.03
N THR A 614 25.79 -1.68 27.88
CA THR A 614 25.66 -1.18 29.26
C THR A 614 25.80 0.34 29.25
N LEU A 615 24.82 1.06 29.80
CA LEU A 615 24.87 2.51 29.88
C LEU A 615 25.99 2.99 30.81
N THR A 616 26.60 4.12 30.47
CA THR A 616 27.46 4.86 31.39
C THR A 616 26.61 5.43 32.53
N PRO A 617 26.92 5.09 33.80
CA PRO A 617 26.12 5.55 34.94
C PRO A 617 26.22 7.07 35.11
N LEU A 618 25.11 7.69 35.47
CA LEU A 618 25.00 9.12 35.74
C LEU A 618 24.92 9.37 37.25
N GLU A 619 25.36 10.56 37.69
CA GLU A 619 25.08 11.04 39.05
C GLU A 619 23.56 11.16 39.27
N THR A 620 23.11 10.88 40.49
CA THR A 620 21.68 10.78 40.83
C THR A 620 20.88 12.03 40.42
N SER A 621 21.44 13.24 40.62
CA SER A 621 20.80 14.51 40.24
C SER A 621 20.60 14.66 38.72
N LEU A 622 21.58 14.21 37.93
CA LEU A 622 21.51 14.20 36.47
C LEU A 622 20.56 13.12 35.95
N ALA A 623 20.55 11.95 36.59
CA ALA A 623 19.62 10.87 36.26
C ALA A 623 18.16 11.27 36.51
N GLU A 624 17.88 11.97 37.62
CA GLU A 624 16.54 12.52 37.92
C GLU A 624 16.07 13.54 36.90
N ALA A 625 16.95 14.46 36.48
CA ALA A 625 16.64 15.45 35.45
C ALA A 625 16.35 14.78 34.09
N GLN A 626 17.18 13.81 33.68
CA GLN A 626 16.98 13.09 32.42
C GLN A 626 15.72 12.22 32.43
N SER A 627 15.43 11.52 33.53
CA SER A 627 14.20 10.73 33.70
C SER A 627 12.95 11.61 33.54
N THR A 628 12.95 12.80 34.14
CA THR A 628 11.85 13.76 34.01
C THR A 628 11.68 14.24 32.57
N GLN A 629 12.78 14.54 31.87
CA GLN A 629 12.75 14.95 30.47
C GLN A 629 12.20 13.84 29.55
N LEU A 630 12.59 12.59 29.80
CA LEU A 630 12.10 11.42 29.08
C LEU A 630 10.59 11.23 29.25
N GLN A 631 10.06 11.44 30.46
CA GLN A 631 8.62 11.42 30.71
C GLN A 631 7.88 12.53 29.96
N GLN A 632 8.44 13.74 29.88
CA GLN A 632 7.84 14.84 29.12
C GLN A 632 7.79 14.54 27.61
N HIS A 633 8.85 13.96 27.04
CA HIS A 633 8.86 13.55 25.62
C HIS A 633 7.84 12.44 25.31
N ALA A 634 7.49 11.64 26.33
CA ALA A 634 6.52 10.56 26.24
C ALA A 634 5.05 11.02 26.34
N ALA A 635 4.77 12.22 26.87
CA ALA A 635 3.41 12.69 27.16
C ALA A 635 2.45 12.64 25.96
N SER A 636 2.93 12.99 24.76
CA SER A 636 2.11 13.01 23.55
C SER A 636 1.56 11.64 23.12
N VAL A 637 2.20 10.54 23.53
CA VAL A 637 1.74 9.16 23.27
C VAL A 637 0.56 8.81 24.19
N TYR A 638 0.47 9.47 25.36
CA TYR A 638 -0.53 9.21 26.40
C TYR A 638 -1.83 10.01 26.25
N ASP A 639 -1.82 11.05 25.41
CA ASP A 639 -2.98 11.89 25.09
C ASP A 639 -3.98 11.20 24.14
N PHE A 640 -3.71 9.95 23.70
CA PHE A 640 -4.63 9.20 22.87
C PHE A 640 -5.85 8.72 23.68
N PRO A 641 -7.11 9.01 23.28
CA PRO A 641 -8.30 8.77 24.11
C PRO A 641 -8.50 7.32 24.57
N LEU A 642 -8.07 6.34 23.78
CA LEU A 642 -8.12 4.92 24.16
C LEU A 642 -7.16 4.64 25.33
N PHE A 643 -5.95 5.20 25.29
CA PHE A 643 -4.95 4.94 26.30
C PHE A 643 -5.34 5.58 27.63
N THR A 644 -5.91 6.79 27.62
CA THR A 644 -6.49 7.41 28.82
C THR A 644 -7.55 6.52 29.48
N ARG A 645 -8.35 5.77 28.68
CA ARG A 645 -9.35 4.81 29.18
C ARG A 645 -8.72 3.50 29.67
N LEU A 646 -7.76 2.94 28.92
CA LEU A 646 -6.95 1.78 29.35
C LEU A 646 -6.29 2.04 30.70
N VAL A 647 -5.69 3.22 30.88
CA VAL A 647 -5.03 3.62 32.12
C VAL A 647 -6.01 3.60 33.30
N GLN A 648 -7.24 4.12 33.13
CA GLN A 648 -8.26 4.11 34.19
C GLN A 648 -8.70 2.70 34.62
N GLU A 649 -8.78 1.74 33.69
CA GLU A 649 -9.19 0.36 34.01
C GLU A 649 -8.03 -0.52 34.53
N VAL A 650 -6.79 -0.23 34.13
CA VAL A 650 -5.58 -1.00 34.51
C VAL A 650 -5.01 -0.56 35.88
N HIS A 651 -5.56 0.49 36.49
CA HIS A 651 -5.06 1.17 37.68
C HIS A 651 -5.12 0.41 39.03
N THR A 652 -5.36 -0.92 39.07
CA THR A 652 -5.63 -1.64 40.33
C THR A 652 -4.87 -2.94 40.53
N GLN A 653 -3.62 -3.06 40.05
CA GLN A 653 -2.68 -3.99 40.68
C GLN A 653 -1.83 -3.23 41.71
N GLN A 654 -2.14 -3.45 43.00
CA GLN A 654 -1.33 -3.08 44.18
C GLN A 654 -1.15 -1.59 44.51
N GLY A 655 -1.89 -0.66 43.89
CA GLY A 655 -1.94 0.74 44.33
C GLY A 655 -0.79 1.63 43.83
N GLU A 656 0.14 1.08 43.05
CA GLU A 656 1.17 1.84 42.34
C GLU A 656 0.73 2.19 40.91
N THR A 657 1.10 3.39 40.44
CA THR A 657 0.81 3.79 39.05
C THR A 657 1.91 3.31 38.13
N TRP A 658 1.57 2.75 36.97
CA TRP A 658 2.55 2.26 35.99
C TRP A 658 3.53 3.34 35.51
N LEU A 659 3.12 4.62 35.50
CA LEU A 659 4.00 5.77 35.23
C LEU A 659 5.10 5.91 36.29
N THR A 660 4.76 5.64 37.56
CA THR A 660 5.73 5.57 38.65
C THR A 660 6.70 4.41 38.41
N SER A 661 6.19 3.22 38.09
CA SER A 661 7.03 2.04 37.83
C SER A 661 7.95 2.24 36.61
N GLU A 662 7.47 2.87 35.53
CA GLU A 662 8.30 3.25 34.36
C GLU A 662 9.41 4.22 34.79
N ARG A 663 9.07 5.22 35.62
CA ARG A 663 10.05 6.19 36.14
C ARG A 663 11.15 5.52 36.95
N GLU A 664 10.77 4.61 37.84
CA GLU A 664 11.71 3.87 38.69
C GLU A 664 12.64 3.00 37.86
N ILE A 665 12.12 2.31 36.83
CA ILE A 665 12.96 1.53 35.91
C ILE A 665 13.98 2.43 35.21
N ILE A 666 13.55 3.60 34.71
CA ILE A 666 14.45 4.55 34.04
C ILE A 666 15.53 5.05 35.02
N LEU A 667 15.14 5.47 36.23
CA LEU A 667 16.07 5.97 37.24
C LEU A 667 17.09 4.90 37.65
N ALA A 668 16.63 3.67 37.90
CA ALA A 668 17.50 2.54 38.21
C ALA A 668 18.48 2.26 37.06
N GLY A 669 17.99 2.20 35.81
CA GLY A 669 18.83 1.95 34.65
C GLY A 669 19.88 3.04 34.38
N LEU A 670 19.59 4.31 34.69
CA LEU A 670 20.54 5.42 34.53
C LEU A 670 21.60 5.49 35.65
N THR A 671 21.33 4.89 36.81
CA THR A 671 22.20 4.92 38.00
C THR A 671 22.92 3.58 38.25
N ALA A 672 22.56 2.53 37.51
CA ALA A 672 23.10 1.18 37.71
C ALA A 672 24.62 1.12 37.49
N HIS A 673 25.35 0.69 38.52
CA HIS A 673 26.73 0.25 38.40
C HIS A 673 26.77 -1.24 38.00
N LYS A 674 27.80 -1.64 37.25
CA LYS A 674 28.15 -3.07 37.13
C LYS A 674 28.48 -3.61 38.52
N HIS A 675 27.53 -4.24 39.20
CA HIS A 675 27.90 -5.26 40.17
C HIS A 675 28.33 -6.51 39.39
N PRO A 676 29.51 -7.08 39.65
CA PRO A 676 29.87 -8.36 39.05
C PRO A 676 28.88 -9.41 39.57
N ALA A 677 28.21 -10.11 38.66
CA ALA A 677 27.55 -11.36 38.97
C ALA A 677 28.62 -12.30 39.56
N HIS A 678 28.40 -12.75 40.79
CA HIS A 678 29.13 -13.86 41.40
C HIS A 678 28.67 -15.19 40.81
#